data_AF-A0A932RLZ5-F1
#
_entry.id   AF-A0A932RLZ5-F1
#
_cell.length_a   1.000
_cell.length_b   1.000
_cell.length_c   1.000
_cell.angle_alpha   90.00
_cell.angle_beta   90.00
_cell.angle_gamma   90.00
#
_symmetry.space_group_name_H-M   'P 1'
#
loop_
_entity.id
_entity.type
_entity.pdbx_description
1 polymer ?
#
loop_
_entity_poly.entity_id
_entity_poly.type
_entity_poly.pdbx_seq_one_letter_code
_entity_poly.pdbx_strand_id
1 'polypeptide(L)'
;MLNLSRTGLSTRPSLGFFLTVAFLFVFFLPCPKAQAASPARLALTFEERVGYQRVIEEVNWRYRIWPKENPLPKPALEDVMPLSVIRAKVENDLRQTQALEVYWKRPVTEAQLQAEMDRMARATQQPERLQALWAALDDDPFLIAECLARPALVNRLLRSWYAGDSRWHGELRQQAEAEIARFGTVQDLRKLSGEYEEVEWVKKEDGRAEREPGTVALDAAAWREQQQALGRVLQRATAGRLPGTPVNKHLPDGESLPLGVISGLQEREDGYYVLAVLEKEEGWLRVATVSWRKRPFDVWWAEMERGFSPARVAGDLEFRLPVLRAGTACTGDTWMPTPTTPEPRWRHTVVWTGTEMIVWGGAVDFPSAFNTGGRYDPATDTWAATSLSGAPRARRDYSAVWTGTVMIVWGGRDASTYFNTGGRYDPATDTWAATSLSGAPSERSFHTAVWTGTEMIVWGGRDPSIDFNTGGRYDPAADTWAATSLSGVPSERSFHTVVWTGTEMIVWGGFGTTYVNTGGRYDPVTDTWAATSLSGAPNARREHTAVWTGTEMIVWGGFPISNTGGRYAPATDTWATTSLSGAPSARYLHAAVWTGTEMIVWGGFTGNYINTGGRYDPATDTWTATSLSGAPSRRGGHVSAWSGTEMIIWGGTSGSSTYFNTGGRYDPATDTWVATSLSATPSARYSHTAVWTGTEMIVWGGTSGSPTYLKTGGRYDPATDTWAATSLSAAPSARFRHTAVWTGTEMIVWGGSGGTYLNTGGRYDPATNTWASPTSLSGVPSERSFHTAVWTGTEMIVWGGAPFPYTNTGGRYDPVTDTWAATSLNAAPSARQSHTAVWTGTEMIVWTGFASGPPFFSTGGRYDPATDTWASTSLSGVPRARRVHTAVWTGTEMIIWGGFASGPPFFNTGGRYDPVTDTWATTSLSGAPSARGQHTAVWTGTEMIVWGGSSIPFFNTGGRYDPAIDTWATTSLSGVPMARNSHTAVWTGTEMIVWGGSPISNTGGRYCAPATGAADPHRR
;
A
#
# COMPACT_ATOMS: atom_id res chain seq x y z
N MET A 1 -62.07 -26.92 17.85
CA MET A 1 -63.16 -27.93 17.84
C MET A 1 -62.53 -29.31 17.65
N LEU A 2 -63.09 -30.33 18.31
CA LEU A 2 -62.95 -31.78 18.07
C LEU A 2 -61.56 -32.45 18.05
N ASN A 3 -61.45 -33.48 18.90
CA ASN A 3 -60.38 -34.46 19.05
C ASN A 3 -60.57 -35.68 18.13
N LEU A 4 -59.62 -36.63 18.24
CA LEU A 4 -59.70 -38.11 18.02
C LEU A 4 -59.07 -38.63 16.70
N SER A 5 -58.43 -39.82 16.64
CA SER A 5 -57.78 -40.71 17.64
C SER A 5 -57.13 -41.94 16.97
N ARG A 6 -56.26 -42.68 17.68
CA ARG A 6 -55.90 -44.13 17.52
C ARG A 6 -55.09 -44.55 16.27
N THR A 7 -53.83 -45.04 16.33
CA THR A 7 -53.15 -46.21 17.00
C THR A 7 -53.15 -47.52 16.19
N GLY A 8 -51.97 -48.13 15.94
CA GLY A 8 -51.83 -49.57 15.66
C GLY A 8 -50.55 -50.02 14.92
N LEU A 9 -49.78 -50.94 15.53
CA LEU A 9 -48.51 -51.59 15.11
C LEU A 9 -48.57 -52.30 13.72
N SER A 10 -47.52 -52.85 13.07
CA SER A 10 -46.17 -53.40 13.43
C SER A 10 -45.33 -53.48 12.11
N THR A 11 -44.00 -53.65 11.98
CA THR A 11 -42.94 -54.44 12.65
C THR A 11 -41.53 -53.83 12.39
N ARG A 12 -40.53 -54.07 13.27
CA ARG A 12 -39.09 -53.79 13.01
C ARG A 12 -38.39 -54.96 12.26
N PRO A 13 -37.14 -54.82 11.78
CA PRO A 13 -35.97 -55.10 12.65
C PRO A 13 -34.75 -54.17 12.46
N SER A 14 -33.84 -54.15 13.46
CA SER A 14 -32.40 -53.75 13.40
C SER A 14 -32.04 -52.34 12.89
N LEU A 15 -30.95 -51.67 13.31
CA LEU A 15 -29.84 -52.02 14.22
C LEU A 15 -29.48 -50.75 15.01
N GLY A 16 -29.25 -50.86 16.32
CA GLY A 16 -28.86 -49.70 17.14
C GLY A 16 -27.39 -49.75 17.52
N PHE A 17 -26.63 -48.70 17.20
CA PHE A 17 -25.33 -48.44 17.80
C PHE A 17 -25.33 -47.00 18.34
N PHE A 18 -25.21 -46.87 19.66
CA PHE A 18 -24.97 -45.57 20.30
C PHE A 18 -23.52 -45.16 20.05
N LEU A 19 -23.30 -43.99 19.44
CA LEU A 19 -22.01 -43.33 19.53
C LEU A 19 -22.01 -42.38 20.72
N THR A 20 -21.30 -42.75 21.78
CA THR A 20 -21.12 -41.91 22.96
C THR A 20 -20.22 -40.74 22.61
N VAL A 21 -20.75 -39.51 22.60
CA VAL A 21 -19.92 -38.31 22.44
C VAL A 21 -19.17 -38.06 23.75
N ALA A 22 -17.93 -38.55 23.81
CA ALA A 22 -17.02 -38.25 24.90
C ALA A 22 -16.44 -36.84 24.72
N PHE A 23 -16.84 -35.90 25.59
CA PHE A 23 -16.14 -34.64 25.73
C PHE A 23 -14.75 -34.88 26.33
N LEU A 24 -13.73 -34.84 25.46
CA LEU A 24 -12.33 -34.82 25.87
C LEU A 24 -12.00 -33.44 26.45
N PHE A 25 -12.15 -33.30 27.78
CA PHE A 25 -11.49 -32.25 28.52
C PHE A 25 -9.97 -32.48 28.46
N VAL A 26 -9.29 -31.74 27.58
CA VAL A 26 -7.83 -31.65 27.59
C VAL A 26 -7.42 -30.90 28.86
N PHE A 27 -6.59 -31.54 29.68
CA PHE A 27 -6.04 -30.92 30.88
C PHE A 27 -5.10 -29.77 30.52
N PHE A 28 -5.57 -28.53 30.72
CA PHE A 28 -4.64 -27.42 30.94
C PHE A 28 -3.93 -27.63 32.28
N LEU A 29 -2.60 -27.73 32.25
CA LEU A 29 -1.77 -27.62 33.45
C LEU A 29 -1.89 -26.18 33.99
N PRO A 30 -2.40 -25.96 35.21
CA PRO A 30 -2.44 -24.63 35.79
C PRO A 30 -1.02 -24.22 36.22
N CYS A 31 -0.57 -23.03 35.81
CA CYS A 31 0.62 -22.43 36.40
C CYS A 31 0.36 -22.15 37.91
N PRO A 32 1.31 -22.40 38.84
CA PRO A 32 1.00 -22.37 40.27
C PRO A 32 0.78 -20.94 40.79
N LYS A 33 -0.46 -20.62 41.19
CA LYS A 33 -0.72 -19.44 42.02
C LYS A 33 -0.27 -19.72 43.46
N ALA A 34 0.83 -19.10 43.87
CA ALA A 34 1.25 -19.03 45.27
C ALA A 34 1.36 -17.56 45.70
N GLN A 35 0.37 -17.07 46.46
CA GLN A 35 0.40 -15.73 47.01
C GLN A 35 1.14 -15.74 48.35
N ALA A 36 2.41 -15.34 48.33
CA ALA A 36 3.28 -15.17 49.48
C ALA A 36 4.18 -13.94 49.29
N ALA A 37 4.71 -13.37 50.39
CA ALA A 37 5.54 -12.17 50.35
C ALA A 37 6.77 -12.34 49.43
N SER A 38 7.07 -11.30 48.64
CA SER A 38 8.00 -11.40 47.51
C SER A 38 9.39 -11.90 47.92
N PRO A 39 9.84 -13.07 47.43
CA PRO A 39 11.25 -13.40 47.35
C PRO A 39 11.92 -12.49 46.30
N ALA A 40 13.25 -12.45 46.28
CA ALA A 40 14.00 -11.90 45.15
C ALA A 40 13.58 -12.62 43.85
N ARG A 41 13.21 -11.88 42.81
CA ARG A 41 12.74 -12.46 41.55
C ARG A 41 13.95 -13.05 40.82
N LEU A 42 13.94 -14.36 40.61
CA LEU A 42 14.94 -15.03 39.79
C LEU A 42 14.85 -14.54 38.33
N ALA A 43 16.00 -14.45 37.67
CA ALA A 43 16.08 -14.13 36.25
C ALA A 43 15.26 -15.10 35.39
N LEU A 44 14.45 -14.58 34.46
CA LEU A 44 13.68 -15.39 33.51
C LEU A 44 14.59 -16.36 32.75
N THR A 45 14.26 -17.64 32.82
CA THR A 45 14.89 -18.69 32.01
C THR A 45 14.54 -18.53 30.54
N PHE A 46 15.31 -19.20 29.67
CA PHE A 46 15.02 -19.25 28.24
C PHE A 46 13.63 -19.85 27.95
N GLU A 47 13.26 -20.92 28.64
CA GLU A 47 11.97 -21.60 28.44
C GLU A 47 10.78 -20.75 28.90
N GLU A 48 10.92 -20.00 29.99
CA GLU A 48 9.88 -19.03 30.42
C GLU A 48 9.71 -17.92 29.37
N ARG A 49 10.80 -17.38 28.83
CA ARG A 49 10.74 -16.38 27.74
C ARG A 49 10.10 -16.94 26.47
N VAL A 50 10.35 -18.21 26.14
CA VAL A 50 9.67 -18.91 25.03
C VAL A 50 8.17 -19.09 25.31
N GLY A 51 7.79 -19.36 26.55
CA GLY A 51 6.39 -19.37 27.00
C GLY A 51 5.70 -18.01 26.84
N TYR A 52 6.33 -16.94 27.32
CA TYR A 52 5.80 -15.58 27.20
C TYR A 52 5.76 -15.08 25.74
N GLN A 53 6.78 -15.41 24.93
CA GLN A 53 6.74 -15.13 23.50
C GLN A 53 5.58 -15.88 22.83
N ARG A 54 5.33 -17.15 23.17
CA ARG A 54 4.19 -17.90 22.61
C ARG A 54 2.86 -17.16 22.85
N VAL A 55 2.57 -16.73 24.08
CA VAL A 55 1.28 -16.06 24.37
C VAL A 55 1.18 -14.65 23.74
N ILE A 56 2.28 -13.91 23.61
CA ILE A 56 2.34 -12.67 22.80
C ILE A 56 1.92 -12.96 21.34
N GLU A 57 2.47 -14.03 20.77
CA GLU A 57 2.20 -14.41 19.38
C GLU A 57 0.81 -15.04 19.20
N GLU A 58 0.23 -15.67 20.24
CA GLU A 58 -1.18 -16.11 20.24
C GLU A 58 -2.13 -14.90 20.20
N VAL A 59 -1.80 -13.81 20.91
CA VAL A 59 -2.54 -12.55 20.81
C VAL A 59 -2.37 -11.93 19.42
N ASN A 60 -1.14 -11.78 18.91
CA ASN A 60 -0.91 -11.24 17.55
C ASN A 60 -1.67 -12.06 16.50
N TRP A 61 -1.54 -13.38 16.54
CA TRP A 61 -2.25 -14.28 15.65
C TRP A 61 -3.75 -14.12 15.76
N ARG A 62 -4.33 -13.93 16.95
CA ARG A 62 -5.77 -13.66 17.11
C ARG A 62 -6.23 -12.43 16.32
N TYR A 63 -5.50 -11.32 16.40
CA TYR A 63 -5.85 -10.04 15.74
C TYR A 63 -5.51 -10.00 14.24
N ARG A 64 -4.56 -10.82 13.76
CA ARG A 64 -4.15 -10.86 12.34
C ARG A 64 -5.33 -11.20 11.42
N ILE A 65 -5.40 -10.60 10.24
CA ILE A 65 -6.44 -10.90 9.27
C ILE A 65 -6.29 -12.32 8.76
N TRP A 66 -7.36 -13.08 8.89
CA TRP A 66 -7.62 -14.20 8.00
C TRP A 66 -8.53 -13.67 6.89
N PRO A 67 -8.09 -13.64 5.62
CA PRO A 67 -8.92 -13.18 4.51
C PRO A 67 -10.26 -13.91 4.53
N LYS A 68 -11.36 -13.18 4.34
CA LYS A 68 -12.73 -13.76 4.31
C LYS A 68 -12.89 -14.76 3.15
N GLU A 69 -12.00 -14.68 2.20
CA GLU A 69 -11.93 -15.44 0.98
C GLU A 69 -11.12 -16.72 1.15
N ASN A 70 -10.28 -16.84 2.20
CA ASN A 70 -9.71 -18.14 2.57
C ASN A 70 -10.85 -19.07 3.03
N PRO A 71 -11.17 -20.16 2.30
CA PRO A 71 -12.28 -21.04 2.64
C PRO A 71 -11.94 -21.99 3.80
N LEU A 72 -10.64 -22.12 4.11
CA LEU A 72 -10.14 -22.90 5.23
C LEU A 72 -10.33 -22.12 6.54
N PRO A 73 -10.54 -22.81 7.68
CA PRO A 73 -10.48 -22.14 8.98
C PRO A 73 -9.10 -21.54 9.20
N LYS A 74 -9.03 -20.43 9.94
CA LYS A 74 -7.77 -19.84 10.40
C LYS A 74 -6.99 -20.91 11.17
N PRO A 75 -5.77 -21.28 10.75
CA PRO A 75 -5.00 -22.36 11.38
C PRO A 75 -4.60 -22.00 12.82
N ALA A 76 -4.12 -22.99 13.57
CA ALA A 76 -3.57 -22.73 14.90
C ALA A 76 -2.24 -21.98 14.77
N LEU A 77 -1.84 -21.23 15.82
CA LEU A 77 -0.54 -20.54 15.82
C LEU A 77 0.60 -21.54 15.55
N GLU A 78 0.52 -22.73 16.12
CA GLU A 78 1.56 -23.77 16.00
C GLU A 78 1.74 -24.32 14.57
N ASP A 79 0.75 -24.16 13.68
CA ASP A 79 0.86 -24.54 12.27
C ASP A 79 1.67 -23.50 11.46
N VAL A 80 1.53 -22.21 11.79
CA VAL A 80 2.15 -21.07 11.07
C VAL A 80 3.44 -20.57 11.74
N MET A 81 3.56 -20.78 13.05
CA MET A 81 4.70 -20.44 13.89
C MET A 81 4.99 -21.58 14.88
N PRO A 82 5.64 -22.66 14.42
CA PRO A 82 6.06 -23.75 15.29
C PRO A 82 6.97 -23.28 16.44
N LEU A 83 7.02 -24.04 17.52
CA LEU A 83 7.81 -23.70 18.72
C LEU A 83 9.31 -23.44 18.42
N SER A 84 9.87 -24.02 17.35
CA SER A 84 11.22 -23.73 16.87
C SER A 84 11.41 -22.29 16.40
N VAL A 85 10.39 -21.69 15.76
CA VAL A 85 10.40 -20.27 15.35
C VAL A 85 10.33 -19.36 16.56
N ILE A 86 9.45 -19.68 17.53
CA ILE A 86 9.31 -18.94 18.79
C ILE A 86 10.65 -18.97 19.58
N ARG A 87 11.30 -20.15 19.65
CA ARG A 87 12.64 -20.29 20.24
C ARG A 87 13.69 -19.45 19.52
N ALA A 88 13.69 -19.45 18.18
CA ALA A 88 14.65 -18.67 17.39
C ALA A 88 14.48 -17.16 17.59
N LYS A 89 13.25 -16.65 17.68
CA LYS A 89 12.95 -15.25 18.03
C LYS A 89 13.55 -14.87 19.39
N VAL A 90 13.22 -15.62 20.44
CA VAL A 90 13.75 -15.37 21.80
C VAL A 90 15.27 -15.46 21.83
N GLU A 91 15.87 -16.42 21.11
CA GLU A 91 17.33 -16.54 21.05
C GLU A 91 17.98 -15.34 20.35
N ASN A 92 17.43 -14.89 19.21
CA ASN A 92 17.89 -13.70 18.51
C ASN A 92 17.82 -12.46 19.41
N ASP A 93 16.71 -12.21 20.09
CA ASP A 93 16.53 -11.02 20.91
C ASP A 93 17.50 -10.99 22.11
N LEU A 94 17.79 -12.16 22.68
CA LEU A 94 18.80 -12.31 23.73
C LEU A 94 20.24 -12.13 23.19
N ARG A 95 20.55 -12.60 21.98
CA ARG A 95 21.84 -12.34 21.31
C ARG A 95 22.00 -10.85 20.98
N GLN A 96 20.96 -10.19 20.47
CA GLN A 96 20.95 -8.75 20.22
C GLN A 96 21.15 -7.96 21.52
N THR A 97 20.51 -8.38 22.62
CA THR A 97 20.72 -7.80 23.95
C THR A 97 22.19 -7.92 24.38
N GLN A 98 22.81 -9.11 24.22
CA GLN A 98 24.23 -9.29 24.55
C GLN A 98 25.16 -8.48 23.63
N ALA A 99 24.83 -8.30 22.36
CA ALA A 99 25.63 -7.49 21.44
C ALA A 99 25.70 -6.01 21.87
N LEU A 100 24.58 -5.41 22.29
CA LEU A 100 24.58 -4.04 22.84
C LEU A 100 25.50 -3.90 24.06
N GLU A 101 25.43 -4.85 24.98
CA GLU A 101 26.27 -4.89 26.20
C GLU A 101 27.75 -5.15 25.88
N VAL A 102 28.07 -6.21 25.14
CA VAL A 102 29.44 -6.69 24.94
C VAL A 102 30.16 -5.89 23.86
N TYR A 103 29.49 -5.56 22.75
CA TYR A 103 30.10 -4.98 21.54
C TYR A 103 30.09 -3.45 21.50
N TRP A 104 29.08 -2.81 22.11
CA TRP A 104 28.97 -1.35 22.23
C TRP A 104 29.13 -0.81 23.66
N LYS A 105 29.25 -1.67 24.68
CA LYS A 105 29.33 -1.30 26.10
C LYS A 105 28.13 -0.46 26.57
N ARG A 106 26.95 -0.79 26.03
CA ARG A 106 25.67 -0.09 26.29
C ARG A 106 24.58 -1.11 26.64
N PRO A 107 24.63 -1.74 27.83
CA PRO A 107 23.53 -2.58 28.30
C PRO A 107 22.23 -1.77 28.37
N VAL A 108 21.10 -2.41 28.06
CA VAL A 108 19.78 -1.79 28.18
C VAL A 108 19.37 -1.69 29.64
N THR A 109 19.17 -0.46 30.11
CA THR A 109 18.87 -0.13 31.50
C THR A 109 17.38 -0.17 31.82
N GLU A 110 17.05 -0.37 33.10
CA GLU A 110 15.69 -0.31 33.66
C GLU A 110 14.94 0.97 33.25
N ALA A 111 15.55 2.14 33.43
CA ALA A 111 14.94 3.41 33.07
C ALA A 111 14.59 3.53 31.57
N GLN A 112 15.34 2.89 30.67
CA GLN A 112 15.02 2.87 29.25
C GLN A 112 13.84 1.94 28.93
N LEU A 113 13.71 0.83 29.65
CA LEU A 113 12.59 -0.11 29.49
C LEU A 113 11.29 0.47 30.06
N GLN A 114 11.34 1.08 31.24
CA GLN A 114 10.21 1.84 31.77
C GLN A 114 9.79 2.93 30.79
N ALA A 115 10.74 3.70 30.25
CA ALA A 115 10.46 4.74 29.26
C ALA A 115 9.84 4.20 27.95
N GLU A 116 10.18 2.98 27.53
CA GLU A 116 9.59 2.31 26.37
C GLU A 116 8.16 1.82 26.66
N MET A 117 7.90 1.20 27.83
CA MET A 117 6.54 0.85 28.27
C MET A 117 5.64 2.09 28.37
N ASP A 118 6.17 3.15 28.98
CA ASP A 118 5.55 4.47 29.08
C ASP A 118 5.24 5.07 27.70
N ARG A 119 6.13 4.88 26.72
CA ARG A 119 5.91 5.31 25.33
C ARG A 119 4.77 4.48 24.72
N MET A 120 4.86 3.16 24.73
CA MET A 120 3.80 2.26 24.23
C MET A 120 2.43 2.63 24.81
N ALA A 121 2.32 2.85 26.12
CA ALA A 121 1.04 3.15 26.77
C ALA A 121 0.44 4.52 26.42
N ARG A 122 1.29 5.55 26.22
CA ARG A 122 0.86 6.90 25.83
C ARG A 122 0.60 7.01 24.33
N ALA A 123 1.30 6.20 23.55
CA ALA A 123 1.39 6.30 22.11
C ALA A 123 0.61 5.19 21.39
N THR A 124 0.10 4.17 22.10
CA THR A 124 -0.68 3.10 21.49
C THR A 124 -1.85 3.65 20.71
N GLN A 125 -1.99 3.11 19.52
CA GLN A 125 -2.99 3.48 18.54
C GLN A 125 -4.10 2.40 18.55
N GLN A 126 -3.77 1.14 18.86
CA GLN A 126 -4.71 0.05 19.19
C GLN A 126 -4.67 -0.31 20.70
N PRO A 127 -5.28 0.50 21.60
CA PRO A 127 -5.22 0.26 23.05
C PRO A 127 -5.82 -1.09 23.47
N GLU A 128 -6.84 -1.60 22.77
CA GLU A 128 -7.45 -2.90 23.05
C GLU A 128 -6.48 -4.07 22.77
N ARG A 129 -5.69 -4.00 21.68
CA ARG A 129 -4.67 -5.01 21.38
C ARG A 129 -3.48 -4.89 22.33
N LEU A 130 -3.05 -3.67 22.68
CA LEU A 130 -2.01 -3.50 23.69
C LEU A 130 -2.46 -4.02 25.07
N GLN A 131 -3.72 -3.78 25.46
CA GLN A 131 -4.30 -4.34 26.68
C GLN A 131 -4.36 -5.88 26.62
N ALA A 132 -4.73 -6.46 25.47
CA ALA A 132 -4.71 -7.91 25.30
C ALA A 132 -3.28 -8.50 25.40
N LEU A 133 -2.26 -7.79 24.90
CA LEU A 133 -0.85 -8.18 25.04
C LEU A 133 -0.36 -8.09 26.50
N TRP A 134 -0.76 -7.05 27.23
CA TRP A 134 -0.41 -6.89 28.64
C TRP A 134 -1.12 -7.93 29.53
N ALA A 135 -2.41 -8.17 29.30
CA ALA A 135 -3.17 -9.19 30.01
C ALA A 135 -2.67 -10.62 29.71
N ALA A 136 -2.12 -10.88 28.52
CA ALA A 136 -1.45 -12.14 28.20
C ALA A 136 -0.09 -12.32 28.93
N LEU A 137 0.44 -11.24 29.51
CA LEU A 137 1.61 -11.23 30.40
C LEU A 137 1.20 -10.98 31.86
N ASP A 138 -0.03 -11.40 32.24
CA ASP A 138 -0.63 -11.27 33.57
C ASP A 138 -0.66 -9.83 34.14
N ASP A 139 -0.62 -8.81 33.26
CA ASP A 139 -0.41 -7.39 33.60
C ASP A 139 0.86 -7.13 34.46
N ASP A 140 1.83 -8.06 34.45
CA ASP A 140 3.05 -7.95 35.24
C ASP A 140 4.03 -6.94 34.60
N PRO A 141 4.38 -5.83 35.30
CA PRO A 141 5.26 -4.80 34.76
C PRO A 141 6.61 -5.34 34.29
N PHE A 142 7.16 -6.35 34.95
CA PHE A 142 8.45 -6.94 34.62
C PHE A 142 8.35 -7.85 33.40
N LEU A 143 7.28 -8.64 33.24
CA LEU A 143 7.08 -9.45 32.04
C LEU A 143 6.86 -8.57 30.81
N ILE A 144 6.11 -7.48 30.96
CA ILE A 144 5.91 -6.49 29.89
C ILE A 144 7.22 -5.78 29.55
N ALA A 145 8.03 -5.40 30.55
CA ALA A 145 9.38 -4.86 30.31
C ALA A 145 10.29 -5.84 29.57
N GLU A 146 10.31 -7.11 29.99
CA GLU A 146 11.28 -8.10 29.56
C GLU A 146 10.95 -8.85 28.27
N CYS A 147 9.66 -9.06 27.99
CA CYS A 147 9.18 -9.86 26.85
C CYS A 147 8.50 -9.01 25.77
N LEU A 148 8.06 -7.78 26.06
CA LEU A 148 7.44 -6.89 25.07
C LEU A 148 8.28 -5.63 24.78
N ALA A 149 8.69 -4.90 25.82
CA ALA A 149 9.44 -3.64 25.64
C ALA A 149 10.91 -3.86 25.27
N ARG A 150 11.59 -4.83 25.90
CA ARG A 150 13.02 -5.11 25.67
C ARG A 150 13.32 -5.50 24.22
N PRO A 151 12.62 -6.46 23.56
CA PRO A 151 12.88 -6.78 22.16
C PRO A 151 12.76 -5.57 21.23
N ALA A 152 11.68 -4.79 21.35
CA ALA A 152 11.42 -3.60 20.54
C ALA A 152 12.52 -2.53 20.72
N LEU A 153 12.92 -2.26 21.98
CA LEU A 153 13.96 -1.28 22.29
C LEU A 153 15.35 -1.75 21.84
N VAL A 154 15.70 -3.01 22.09
CA VAL A 154 17.00 -3.60 21.71
C VAL A 154 17.20 -3.52 20.20
N ASN A 155 16.21 -3.96 19.42
CA ASN A 155 16.30 -3.98 17.97
C ASN A 155 16.48 -2.55 17.39
N ARG A 156 15.71 -1.59 17.92
CA ARG A 156 15.80 -0.15 17.57
C ARG A 156 17.18 0.43 17.91
N LEU A 157 17.72 0.15 19.09
CA LEU A 157 19.03 0.65 19.52
C LEU A 157 20.17 0.05 18.70
N LEU A 158 20.20 -1.26 18.51
CA LEU A 158 21.30 -1.96 17.83
C LEU A 158 21.50 -1.43 16.40
N ARG A 159 20.39 -1.12 15.71
CA ARG A 159 20.38 -0.56 14.35
C ARG A 159 20.95 0.84 14.30
N SER A 160 20.49 1.70 15.20
CA SER A 160 21.00 3.07 15.33
C SER A 160 22.50 3.08 15.66
N TRP A 161 22.96 2.19 16.56
CA TRP A 161 24.38 2.08 16.93
C TRP A 161 25.25 1.55 15.80
N TYR A 162 24.82 0.49 15.10
CA TYR A 162 25.52 -0.04 13.94
C TYR A 162 25.64 0.99 12.83
N ALA A 163 24.55 1.68 12.50
CA ALA A 163 24.51 2.68 11.44
C ALA A 163 25.48 3.86 11.68
N GLY A 164 25.83 4.16 12.94
CA GLY A 164 26.85 5.15 13.31
C GLY A 164 28.25 4.60 13.55
N ASP A 165 28.49 3.29 13.36
CA ASP A 165 29.72 2.64 13.83
C ASP A 165 30.90 2.81 12.86
N SER A 166 31.90 3.58 13.27
CA SER A 166 33.13 3.79 12.50
C SER A 166 33.97 2.52 12.31
N ARG A 167 33.73 1.42 13.04
CA ARG A 167 34.37 0.12 12.78
C ARG A 167 33.86 -0.52 11.49
N TRP A 168 32.58 -0.36 11.18
CA TRP A 168 31.92 -0.98 10.02
C TRP A 168 31.71 -0.03 8.84
N HIS A 169 31.87 1.27 9.07
CA HIS A 169 31.64 2.32 8.06
C HIS A 169 32.81 3.31 7.94
N GLY A 170 33.83 3.23 8.80
CA GLY A 170 34.94 4.20 8.84
C GLY A 170 35.89 4.13 7.65
N GLU A 171 36.15 2.96 7.07
CA GLU A 171 36.93 2.86 5.82
C GLU A 171 36.20 3.54 4.65
N LEU A 172 34.89 3.32 4.53
CA LEU A 172 34.06 3.97 3.52
C LEU A 172 34.02 5.50 3.72
N ARG A 173 33.97 5.94 4.98
CA ARG A 173 34.04 7.36 5.35
C ARG A 173 35.40 7.96 4.98
N GLN A 174 36.49 7.30 5.34
CA GLN A 174 37.85 7.73 5.00
C GLN A 174 38.09 7.73 3.49
N GLN A 175 37.55 6.75 2.76
CA GLN A 175 37.58 6.72 1.31
C GLN A 175 36.87 7.95 0.73
N ALA A 176 35.64 8.23 1.18
CA ALA A 176 34.91 9.41 0.75
C ALA A 176 35.66 10.72 1.08
N GLU A 177 36.12 10.89 2.33
CA GLU A 177 36.90 12.05 2.78
C GLU A 177 38.21 12.22 1.97
N ALA A 178 38.92 11.12 1.67
CA ALA A 178 40.15 11.13 0.87
C ALA A 178 39.90 11.40 -0.62
N GLU A 179 38.82 10.87 -1.20
CA GLU A 179 38.42 11.17 -2.57
C GLU A 179 38.01 12.65 -2.71
N ILE A 180 37.24 13.20 -1.76
CA ILE A 180 36.88 14.63 -1.74
C ILE A 180 38.14 15.51 -1.60
N ALA A 181 39.09 15.13 -0.73
CA ALA A 181 40.35 15.86 -0.57
C ALA A 181 41.23 15.79 -1.83
N ARG A 182 41.19 14.68 -2.57
CA ARG A 182 41.93 14.46 -3.83
C ARG A 182 41.29 15.16 -5.03
N PHE A 183 39.96 15.20 -5.07
CA PHE A 183 39.13 15.73 -6.14
C PHE A 183 38.34 16.95 -5.63
N GLY A 184 39.09 17.93 -5.12
CA GLY A 184 38.54 19.11 -4.44
C GLY A 184 37.89 20.17 -5.34
N THR A 185 37.62 19.86 -6.61
CA THR A 185 36.90 20.77 -7.52
C THR A 185 35.54 20.21 -7.91
N VAL A 186 34.58 21.09 -8.11
CA VAL A 186 33.20 20.72 -8.45
C VAL A 186 33.12 19.98 -9.80
N GLN A 187 34.05 20.24 -10.72
CA GLN A 187 34.19 19.54 -11.99
C GLN A 187 34.63 18.07 -11.82
N ASP A 188 35.27 17.73 -10.70
CA ASP A 188 35.76 16.38 -10.40
C ASP A 188 34.73 15.50 -9.66
N LEU A 189 33.58 16.05 -9.23
CA LEU A 189 32.56 15.29 -8.48
C LEU A 189 32.08 14.02 -9.22
N ARG A 190 32.06 14.03 -10.56
CA ARG A 190 31.73 12.85 -11.41
C ARG A 190 32.82 11.77 -11.45
N LYS A 191 33.98 12.00 -10.84
CA LYS A 191 35.14 11.09 -10.77
C LYS A 191 35.25 10.38 -9.41
N LEU A 192 34.44 10.78 -8.43
CA LEU A 192 34.32 10.14 -7.14
C LEU A 192 33.69 8.74 -7.30
N SER A 193 33.97 7.82 -6.38
CA SER A 193 33.39 6.46 -6.40
C SER A 193 31.94 6.41 -5.91
N GLY A 194 31.46 7.47 -5.27
CA GLY A 194 30.07 7.65 -4.88
C GLY A 194 29.16 7.93 -6.09
N GLU A 195 27.87 7.67 -5.92
CA GLU A 195 26.86 7.90 -6.96
C GLU A 195 26.61 9.41 -7.13
N TYR A 196 26.86 9.92 -8.34
CA TYR A 196 26.77 11.34 -8.69
C TYR A 196 25.37 11.79 -9.15
N GLU A 197 24.97 12.96 -8.66
CA GLU A 197 23.65 13.56 -8.79
C GLU A 197 23.75 15.04 -9.15
N GLU A 198 22.75 15.55 -9.86
CA GLU A 198 22.68 16.94 -10.32
C GLU A 198 21.20 17.35 -10.46
N VAL A 199 20.80 18.43 -9.77
CA VAL A 199 19.41 18.89 -9.61
C VAL A 199 19.37 20.41 -9.71
N GLU A 200 18.43 20.97 -10.45
CA GLU A 200 18.19 22.42 -10.51
C GLU A 200 17.02 22.81 -9.59
N TRP A 201 17.05 23.98 -8.95
CA TRP A 201 15.95 24.56 -8.16
C TRP A 201 15.58 25.93 -8.73
N VAL A 202 14.29 26.30 -8.72
CA VAL A 202 13.80 27.61 -9.23
C VAL A 202 12.75 28.18 -8.29
N LYS A 203 12.64 29.50 -8.18
CA LYS A 203 11.59 30.21 -7.44
C LYS A 203 10.40 30.47 -8.37
N LYS A 204 9.20 30.09 -7.92
CA LYS A 204 7.97 30.03 -8.74
C LYS A 204 7.48 31.36 -9.32
N GLU A 205 7.93 32.48 -8.76
CA GLU A 205 7.48 33.82 -9.15
C GLU A 205 8.19 34.32 -10.43
N ASP A 206 9.32 33.72 -10.80
CA ASP A 206 10.28 34.30 -11.76
C ASP A 206 10.10 33.79 -13.21
N GLY A 207 8.99 33.11 -13.52
CA GLY A 207 8.55 32.75 -14.88
C GLY A 207 9.38 31.68 -15.63
N ARG A 208 10.65 31.49 -15.26
CA ARG A 208 11.53 30.41 -15.78
C ARG A 208 11.12 29.00 -15.27
N ALA A 209 10.36 28.95 -14.18
CA ALA A 209 10.13 27.78 -13.32
C ALA A 209 9.06 26.78 -13.82
N GLU A 210 8.84 26.67 -15.12
CA GLU A 210 7.57 26.15 -15.66
C GLU A 210 7.38 24.62 -15.67
N ARG A 211 8.41 23.82 -15.99
CA ARG A 211 8.20 22.42 -16.47
C ARG A 211 9.11 21.33 -15.88
N GLU A 212 10.35 21.24 -16.36
CA GLU A 212 10.95 19.92 -16.64
C GLU A 212 11.52 19.19 -15.41
N PRO A 213 11.43 17.84 -15.32
CA PRO A 213 11.45 17.11 -14.04
C PRO A 213 12.71 17.21 -13.16
N GLY A 214 13.85 17.66 -13.69
CA GLY A 214 15.08 17.90 -12.91
C GLY A 214 15.20 19.31 -12.32
N THR A 215 14.31 20.23 -12.74
CA THR A 215 14.31 21.66 -12.39
C THR A 215 13.17 21.95 -11.42
N VAL A 216 13.45 21.83 -10.12
CA VAL A 216 12.55 21.85 -8.95
C VAL A 216 12.00 23.25 -8.64
N ALA A 217 10.72 23.50 -8.91
CA ALA A 217 10.09 24.79 -8.63
C ALA A 217 9.58 24.92 -7.17
N LEU A 218 10.22 25.80 -6.39
CA LEU A 218 9.94 26.13 -4.99
C LEU A 218 9.12 27.42 -4.85
N ASP A 219 8.25 27.52 -3.85
CA ASP A 219 7.60 28.78 -3.45
C ASP A 219 8.52 29.62 -2.55
N ALA A 220 8.12 30.85 -2.21
CA ALA A 220 8.95 31.76 -1.40
C ALA A 220 9.22 31.28 0.04
N ALA A 221 8.51 30.27 0.57
CA ALA A 221 8.79 29.67 1.88
C ALA A 221 9.77 28.50 1.73
N ALA A 222 9.47 27.55 0.86
CA ALA A 222 10.33 26.40 0.57
C ALA A 222 11.68 26.81 -0.03
N TRP A 223 11.70 27.86 -0.87
CA TRP A 223 12.93 28.47 -1.41
C TRP A 223 13.83 28.97 -0.27
N ARG A 224 13.29 29.70 0.70
CA ARG A 224 14.04 30.16 1.87
C ARG A 224 14.50 29.01 2.75
N GLU A 225 13.65 28.02 3.01
CA GLU A 225 13.99 26.84 3.83
C GLU A 225 15.14 26.03 3.19
N GLN A 226 15.06 25.76 1.89
CA GLN A 226 16.07 25.01 1.14
C GLN A 226 17.37 25.81 0.98
N GLN A 227 17.30 27.13 0.72
CA GLN A 227 18.49 27.99 0.76
C GLN A 227 19.16 27.99 2.15
N GLN A 228 18.38 28.03 3.23
CA GLN A 228 18.92 27.92 4.58
C GLN A 228 19.52 26.54 4.87
N ALA A 229 18.89 25.44 4.43
CA ALA A 229 19.41 24.09 4.60
C ALA A 229 20.73 23.87 3.83
N LEU A 230 20.74 24.27 2.56
CA LEU A 230 21.92 24.23 1.68
C LEU A 230 23.05 25.10 2.24
N GLY A 231 22.74 26.33 2.69
CA GLY A 231 23.69 27.23 3.33
C GLY A 231 24.27 26.66 4.63
N ARG A 232 23.47 26.02 5.49
CA ARG A 232 23.95 25.34 6.71
C ARG A 232 24.97 24.23 6.40
N VAL A 233 24.76 23.47 5.33
CA VAL A 233 25.66 22.39 4.90
C VAL A 233 26.95 22.94 4.27
N LEU A 234 26.87 24.05 3.53
CA LEU A 234 28.02 24.66 2.84
C LEU A 234 28.87 25.58 3.75
N GLN A 235 28.28 26.30 4.71
CA GLN A 235 29.03 27.15 5.65
C GLN A 235 30.01 26.35 6.52
N ARG A 236 29.74 25.05 6.75
CA ARG A 236 30.68 24.14 7.41
C ARG A 236 31.96 23.87 6.60
N ALA A 237 31.95 24.08 5.28
CA ALA A 237 33.13 23.93 4.43
C ALA A 237 33.99 25.22 4.40
N THR A 238 33.37 26.41 4.38
CA THR A 238 34.09 27.69 4.36
C THR A 238 34.71 28.08 5.71
N ALA A 239 34.17 27.59 6.83
CA ALA A 239 34.71 27.84 8.17
C ALA A 239 36.07 27.13 8.45
N GLY A 240 36.51 26.20 7.60
CA GLY A 240 37.68 25.33 7.80
C GLY A 240 39.06 26.00 7.74
N ARG A 241 39.20 27.31 8.02
CA ARG A 241 40.48 28.04 8.02
C ARG A 241 40.76 28.95 9.21
N LEU A 242 39.82 29.14 10.15
CA LEU A 242 40.06 29.92 11.37
C LEU A 242 39.44 29.26 12.61
N PRO A 243 40.22 28.95 13.67
CA PRO A 243 39.67 28.42 14.91
C PRO A 243 39.03 29.54 15.73
N GLY A 244 37.75 29.37 16.10
CA GLY A 244 37.11 30.16 17.18
C GLY A 244 35.85 30.95 16.83
N THR A 245 35.38 30.99 15.57
CA THR A 245 34.13 31.67 15.22
C THR A 245 32.88 30.84 15.56
N PRO A 246 31.84 31.40 16.20
CA PRO A 246 30.61 30.69 16.47
C PRO A 246 29.83 30.43 15.18
N VAL A 247 29.35 29.20 15.00
CA VAL A 247 28.47 28.84 13.87
C VAL A 247 27.12 29.53 14.05
N ASN A 248 26.85 30.54 13.22
CA ASN A 248 25.60 31.28 13.26
C ASN A 248 24.43 30.36 12.86
N LYS A 249 23.36 30.30 13.66
CA LYS A 249 22.23 29.37 13.42
C LYS A 249 21.38 29.75 12.19
N HIS A 250 21.57 30.96 11.66
CA HIS A 250 20.86 31.52 10.52
C HIS A 250 21.89 32.08 9.53
N LEU A 251 21.64 31.93 8.23
CA LEU A 251 22.23 32.84 7.26
C LEU A 251 21.54 34.20 7.44
N PRO A 252 22.29 35.32 7.55
CA PRO A 252 21.70 36.65 7.51
C PRO A 252 20.96 36.87 6.17
N ASP A 253 19.80 37.52 6.21
CA ASP A 253 19.07 37.90 5.01
C ASP A 253 19.98 38.78 4.12
N GLY A 254 20.37 38.25 2.96
CA GLY A 254 21.27 38.91 2.00
C GLY A 254 22.61 38.22 1.74
N GLU A 255 23.05 37.23 2.54
CA GLU A 255 24.24 36.44 2.18
C GLU A 255 23.95 35.44 1.04
N SER A 256 24.69 35.55 -0.06
CA SER A 256 24.50 34.67 -1.22
C SER A 256 25.21 33.31 -1.03
N LEU A 257 24.52 32.22 -1.36
CA LEU A 257 25.07 30.85 -1.28
C LEU A 257 26.43 30.71 -1.97
N PRO A 258 27.41 30.01 -1.37
CA PRO A 258 28.74 29.85 -1.97
C PRO A 258 28.67 28.97 -3.22
N LEU A 259 29.19 29.49 -4.33
CA LEU A 259 29.20 28.83 -5.63
C LEU A 259 30.51 28.06 -5.83
N GLY A 260 30.46 26.87 -6.44
CA GLY A 260 31.66 26.06 -6.70
C GLY A 260 32.29 25.45 -5.45
N VAL A 261 31.58 25.45 -4.30
CA VAL A 261 32.06 24.89 -3.03
C VAL A 261 31.40 23.54 -2.78
N ILE A 262 32.21 22.51 -2.56
CA ILE A 262 31.78 21.19 -2.09
C ILE A 262 31.60 21.25 -0.56
N SER A 263 30.53 20.68 -0.04
CA SER A 263 30.30 20.55 1.40
C SER A 263 31.31 19.64 2.07
N GLY A 264 31.46 19.75 3.40
CA GLY A 264 32.03 18.65 4.17
C GLY A 264 31.19 17.37 4.00
N LEU A 265 31.81 16.20 4.24
CA LEU A 265 31.09 14.92 4.19
C LEU A 265 29.98 14.89 5.24
N GLN A 266 28.75 14.63 4.80
CA GLN A 266 27.57 14.43 5.62
C GLN A 266 27.30 12.93 5.79
N GLU A 267 26.56 12.57 6.83
CA GLU A 267 26.30 11.17 7.22
C GLU A 267 24.78 10.94 7.42
N ARG A 268 24.30 9.78 6.97
CA ARG A 268 22.94 9.25 7.20
C ARG A 268 23.05 7.82 7.72
N GLU A 269 21.95 7.20 8.14
CA GLU A 269 21.97 5.79 8.59
C GLU A 269 22.50 4.82 7.53
N ASP A 270 22.35 5.18 6.25
CA ASP A 270 22.58 4.30 5.11
C ASP A 270 23.78 4.66 4.23
N GLY A 271 24.42 5.80 4.50
CA GLY A 271 25.46 6.31 3.62
C GLY A 271 26.16 7.57 4.13
N TYR A 272 27.10 8.00 3.31
CA TYR A 272 27.75 9.31 3.40
C TYR A 272 27.43 10.10 2.14
N TYR A 273 27.39 11.43 2.20
CA TYR A 273 27.19 12.25 1.00
C TYR A 273 27.86 13.62 1.07
N VAL A 274 28.18 14.20 -0.09
CA VAL A 274 28.50 15.63 -0.24
C VAL A 274 27.56 16.29 -1.22
N LEU A 275 27.43 17.61 -1.14
CA LEU A 275 26.73 18.41 -2.13
C LEU A 275 27.53 19.66 -2.52
N ALA A 276 27.20 20.27 -3.66
CA ALA A 276 27.85 21.50 -4.12
C ALA A 276 26.88 22.33 -4.97
N VAL A 277 26.89 23.67 -4.84
CA VAL A 277 26.19 24.54 -5.80
C VAL A 277 27.07 24.71 -7.03
N LEU A 278 26.58 24.23 -8.17
CA LEU A 278 27.24 24.33 -9.47
C LEU A 278 27.07 25.74 -10.06
N GLU A 279 25.81 26.18 -10.12
CA GLU A 279 25.38 27.43 -10.78
C GLU A 279 24.29 28.11 -9.93
N LYS A 280 24.17 29.45 -9.98
CA LYS A 280 23.15 30.22 -9.24
C LYS A 280 22.76 31.50 -9.96
N GLU A 281 21.49 31.86 -9.89
CA GLU A 281 20.92 33.14 -10.32
C GLU A 281 19.83 33.59 -9.32
N GLU A 282 19.25 34.78 -9.51
CA GLU A 282 18.09 35.18 -8.73
C GLU A 282 16.92 34.24 -9.02
N GLY A 283 16.39 33.60 -7.98
CA GLY A 283 15.35 32.60 -8.12
C GLY A 283 15.77 31.33 -8.87
N TRP A 284 17.07 31.01 -9.05
CA TRP A 284 17.50 29.72 -9.64
C TRP A 284 18.85 29.20 -9.07
N LEU A 285 19.01 27.88 -8.96
CA LEU A 285 20.21 27.19 -8.46
C LEU A 285 20.40 25.88 -9.23
N ARG A 286 21.65 25.41 -9.39
CA ARG A 286 21.96 24.01 -9.72
C ARG A 286 22.87 23.41 -8.65
N VAL A 287 22.53 22.22 -8.17
CA VAL A 287 23.15 21.55 -7.02
C VAL A 287 23.53 20.13 -7.41
N ALA A 288 24.81 19.75 -7.24
CA ALA A 288 25.24 18.37 -7.32
C ALA A 288 25.20 17.68 -5.95
N THR A 289 25.05 16.36 -5.94
CA THR A 289 25.23 15.50 -4.75
C THR A 289 26.06 14.27 -5.14
N VAL A 290 26.87 13.74 -4.23
CA VAL A 290 27.59 12.47 -4.41
C VAL A 290 27.46 11.63 -3.15
N SER A 291 27.08 10.35 -3.25
CA SER A 291 26.88 9.51 -2.05
C SER A 291 27.54 8.13 -2.08
N TRP A 292 28.03 7.72 -0.92
CA TRP A 292 28.66 6.42 -0.65
C TRP A 292 27.76 5.58 0.27
N ARG A 293 27.90 4.26 0.16
CA ARG A 293 26.87 3.29 0.52
C ARG A 293 27.30 2.37 1.66
N LYS A 294 26.73 2.57 2.85
CA LYS A 294 27.04 1.76 4.04
C LYS A 294 26.64 0.31 3.87
N ARG A 295 27.34 -0.56 4.61
CA ARG A 295 26.98 -1.96 4.73
C ARG A 295 25.60 -2.10 5.42
N PRO A 296 24.72 -2.97 4.93
CA PRO A 296 23.51 -3.41 5.63
C PRO A 296 23.76 -3.82 7.09
N PHE A 297 22.86 -3.44 8.01
CA PHE A 297 22.86 -4.03 9.36
C PHE A 297 22.75 -5.54 9.28
N ASP A 298 21.94 -6.04 8.36
CA ASP A 298 21.40 -7.36 8.58
C ASP A 298 22.17 -8.50 7.93
N VAL A 299 22.75 -8.21 6.76
CA VAL A 299 23.88 -8.98 6.24
C VAL A 299 25.01 -9.05 7.29
N TRP A 300 25.25 -7.97 8.03
CA TRP A 300 26.21 -7.97 9.12
C TRP A 300 25.73 -8.78 10.34
N TRP A 301 24.46 -8.67 10.74
CA TRP A 301 23.91 -9.37 11.89
C TRP A 301 23.93 -10.88 11.69
N ALA A 302 23.52 -11.38 10.53
CA ALA A 302 23.53 -12.81 10.21
C ALA A 302 24.93 -13.44 10.19
N GLU A 303 25.96 -12.66 9.87
CA GLU A 303 27.35 -13.09 9.98
C GLU A 303 27.86 -13.12 11.42
N MET A 304 27.35 -12.21 12.27
CA MET A 304 27.87 -11.95 13.62
C MET A 304 27.07 -12.60 14.75
N GLU A 305 25.79 -12.92 14.53
CA GLU A 305 24.87 -13.39 15.58
C GLU A 305 25.40 -14.63 16.32
N ARG A 306 26.06 -15.55 15.61
CA ARG A 306 26.65 -16.78 16.16
C ARG A 306 27.86 -16.52 17.08
N GLY A 307 28.44 -15.32 17.02
CA GLY A 307 29.49 -14.86 17.91
C GLY A 307 28.98 -14.33 19.25
N PHE A 308 27.66 -14.13 19.41
CA PHE A 308 27.04 -13.71 20.65
C PHE A 308 26.32 -14.90 21.32
N SER A 309 26.49 -15.03 22.63
CA SER A 309 25.60 -15.90 23.42
C SER A 309 24.29 -15.19 23.72
N PRO A 310 23.20 -15.91 24.00
CA PRO A 310 22.00 -15.32 24.59
C PRO A 310 22.34 -14.62 25.92
N ALA A 311 21.91 -13.36 26.08
CA ALA A 311 22.07 -12.60 27.32
C ALA A 311 21.40 -13.28 28.52
N ARG A 312 21.99 -13.13 29.71
CA ARG A 312 21.31 -13.34 30.99
C ARG A 312 20.85 -11.99 31.51
N VAL A 313 19.56 -11.82 31.74
CA VAL A 313 19.00 -10.58 32.27
C VAL A 313 18.73 -10.73 33.76
N ALA A 314 19.02 -9.71 34.56
CA ALA A 314 18.75 -9.72 36.00
C ALA A 314 17.24 -9.76 36.30
N GLY A 315 16.85 -10.47 37.36
CA GLY A 315 15.44 -10.57 37.79
C GLY A 315 15.00 -9.52 38.81
N ASP A 316 15.94 -8.82 39.45
CA ASP A 316 15.69 -7.84 40.52
C ASP A 316 15.34 -6.42 40.00
N LEU A 317 14.72 -6.32 38.82
CA LEU A 317 14.32 -5.03 38.23
C LEU A 317 12.86 -4.70 38.58
N GLU A 318 12.62 -3.52 39.16
CA GLU A 318 11.27 -3.03 39.45
C GLU A 318 10.74 -2.15 38.32
N PHE A 319 9.50 -2.39 37.91
CA PHE A 319 8.81 -1.64 36.86
C PHE A 319 7.40 -1.25 37.31
N ARG A 320 6.86 -0.20 36.70
CA ARG A 320 5.49 0.27 36.92
C ARG A 320 4.67 0.07 35.65
N LEU A 321 3.54 -0.62 35.77
CA LEU A 321 2.55 -0.66 34.69
C LEU A 321 1.99 0.75 34.45
N PRO A 322 2.15 1.34 33.24
CA PRO A 322 1.53 2.61 32.93
C PRO A 322 0.02 2.44 32.79
N VAL A 323 -0.75 3.52 32.93
CA VAL A 323 -2.20 3.47 32.65
C VAL A 323 -2.40 3.59 31.14
N LEU A 324 -2.98 2.56 30.50
CA LEU A 324 -3.53 2.71 29.15
C LEU A 324 -4.61 3.78 29.20
N ARG A 325 -4.50 4.78 28.33
CA ARG A 325 -5.63 5.68 28.10
C ARG A 325 -6.77 4.82 27.56
N ALA A 326 -7.90 4.82 28.25
CA ALA A 326 -9.12 4.27 27.70
C ALA A 326 -9.34 4.97 26.36
N GLY A 327 -9.28 4.21 25.27
CA GLY A 327 -9.53 4.75 23.95
C GLY A 327 -10.92 5.34 23.97
N THR A 328 -11.04 6.64 23.69
CA THR A 328 -12.26 7.12 23.03
C THR A 328 -12.32 6.30 21.75
N ALA A 329 -13.24 5.32 21.69
CA ALA A 329 -13.51 4.58 20.47
C ALA A 329 -13.61 5.59 19.34
N CYS A 330 -13.10 5.26 18.16
CA CYS A 330 -13.17 6.17 17.04
C CYS A 330 -14.63 6.64 16.84
N THR A 331 -14.85 7.94 17.06
CA THR A 331 -16.16 8.56 17.24
C THR A 331 -16.16 10.09 17.12
N GLY A 332 -15.11 10.77 17.60
CA GLY A 332 -15.18 12.20 17.96
C GLY A 332 -13.86 12.99 17.89
N ASP A 333 -13.37 13.17 16.67
CA ASP A 333 -12.81 14.44 16.16
C ASP A 333 -11.70 15.15 16.95
N THR A 334 -10.47 14.65 16.79
CA THR A 334 -9.22 15.43 16.81
C THR A 334 -8.09 14.67 16.08
N TRP A 335 -7.57 15.20 14.96
CA TRP A 335 -6.39 14.62 14.28
C TRP A 335 -5.03 14.82 15.07
N MET A 336 -4.01 13.91 14.98
CA MET A 336 -2.82 13.77 15.90
C MET A 336 -1.37 13.58 15.27
N PRO A 337 -0.25 13.37 16.03
CA PRO A 337 1.17 13.22 15.55
C PRO A 337 1.75 11.78 15.22
N THR A 338 3.09 11.49 15.33
CA THR A 338 3.81 10.15 15.20
C THR A 338 5.38 10.22 15.38
N PRO A 339 6.23 9.30 16.01
CA PRO A 339 7.65 9.57 16.49
C PRO A 339 9.01 8.76 16.15
N THR A 340 9.88 9.17 15.16
CA THR A 340 11.42 9.35 15.08
C THR A 340 12.20 9.02 13.71
N THR A 341 12.14 9.75 12.55
CA THR A 341 12.48 9.24 11.14
C THR A 341 13.43 10.04 10.21
N PRO A 342 13.80 9.48 9.02
CA PRO A 342 14.28 10.19 7.80
C PRO A 342 13.27 10.46 6.63
N GLU A 343 13.17 9.67 5.53
CA GLU A 343 12.86 10.20 4.15
C GLU A 343 11.83 9.45 3.20
N PRO A 344 11.22 10.10 2.15
CA PRO A 344 10.02 9.66 1.36
C PRO A 344 10.24 9.02 -0.07
N ARG A 345 9.17 8.73 -0.90
CA ARG A 345 9.09 7.58 -1.89
C ARG A 345 8.19 7.59 -3.23
N TRP A 346 7.62 6.49 -3.84
CA TRP A 346 6.81 6.44 -5.15
C TRP A 346 5.81 5.24 -5.34
N ARG A 347 4.80 5.30 -6.24
CA ARG A 347 3.44 4.64 -6.29
C ARG A 347 3.17 3.28 -5.60
N HIS A 348 1.97 3.09 -5.05
CA HIS A 348 1.48 1.80 -4.51
C HIS A 348 -0.07 1.67 -4.36
N THR A 349 -0.59 0.76 -3.51
CA THR A 349 -2.02 0.40 -3.31
C THR A 349 -2.42 0.06 -1.85
N VAL A 350 -3.74 0.08 -1.59
CA VAL A 350 -4.52 -0.01 -0.33
C VAL A 350 -4.68 -1.30 0.53
N VAL A 351 -3.70 -2.11 0.93
CA VAL A 351 -3.97 -3.55 1.29
C VAL A 351 -3.61 -4.01 2.73
N TRP A 352 -4.12 -5.16 3.27
CA TRP A 352 -4.51 -5.27 4.72
C TRP A 352 -4.05 -6.40 5.67
N THR A 353 -3.64 -6.00 6.90
CA THR A 353 -2.90 -6.73 7.97
C THR A 353 -3.73 -7.41 9.05
N GLY A 354 -4.46 -6.61 9.83
CA GLY A 354 -4.85 -6.92 11.22
C GLY A 354 -3.75 -6.65 12.27
N THR A 355 -2.46 -6.84 11.96
CA THR A 355 -1.33 -6.64 12.92
C THR A 355 0.01 -6.02 12.44
N GLU A 356 0.58 -6.34 11.25
CA GLU A 356 2.02 -6.08 10.95
C GLU A 356 2.45 -5.98 9.45
N MET A 357 3.21 -4.94 8.98
CA MET A 357 3.26 -4.52 7.54
C MET A 357 4.57 -4.08 6.85
N ILE A 358 4.75 -4.30 5.52
CA ILE A 358 5.91 -3.83 4.72
C ILE A 358 5.64 -3.45 3.23
N VAL A 359 6.63 -2.81 2.57
CA VAL A 359 6.63 -2.39 1.13
C VAL A 359 8.08 -2.30 0.59
N TRP A 360 8.37 -2.48 -0.72
CA TRP A 360 9.74 -2.42 -1.33
C TRP A 360 9.84 -1.76 -2.75
N GLY A 361 11.02 -1.73 -3.38
CA GLY A 361 11.31 -1.31 -4.78
C GLY A 361 11.28 0.19 -5.09
N GLY A 362 12.40 0.83 -5.51
CA GLY A 362 12.50 2.31 -5.58
C GLY A 362 13.72 3.01 -6.24
N ALA A 363 13.78 4.34 -6.11
CA ALA A 363 14.79 5.22 -6.70
C ALA A 363 15.01 6.56 -5.95
N VAL A 364 16.19 7.20 -6.08
CA VAL A 364 16.25 8.64 -6.35
C VAL A 364 15.41 8.85 -7.59
N ASP A 365 15.84 8.53 -8.82
CA ASP A 365 14.94 8.52 -9.98
C ASP A 365 15.29 7.56 -11.13
N PHE A 366 16.11 8.00 -12.09
CA PHE A 366 16.77 7.21 -13.17
C PHE A 366 17.87 6.30 -12.58
N PRO A 367 19.13 6.24 -13.18
CA PRO A 367 21.38 4.26 -13.55
C PRO A 367 22.23 3.43 -12.54
N SER A 368 21.56 2.40 -11.97
CA SER A 368 21.82 1.62 -10.76
C SER A 368 20.47 0.91 -10.35
N ALA A 369 20.10 0.65 -9.06
CA ALA A 369 18.80 0.08 -8.59
C ALA A 369 18.46 0.25 -7.06
N PHE A 370 17.47 1.04 -6.51
CA PHE A 370 17.34 1.35 -5.03
C PHE A 370 17.00 0.25 -4.02
N ASN A 371 17.83 0.20 -2.96
CA ASN A 371 18.26 -0.98 -2.09
C ASN A 371 17.79 -0.34 -0.63
N THR A 372 16.52 0.10 -0.36
CA THR A 372 16.19 0.89 0.89
C THR A 372 14.72 0.88 1.54
N GLY A 373 14.42 0.39 2.79
CA GLY A 373 13.05 0.16 3.42
C GLY A 373 12.72 0.15 4.99
N GLY A 374 11.77 -0.70 5.53
CA GLY A 374 11.26 -0.87 6.95
C GLY A 374 9.86 -1.63 7.18
N ARG A 375 9.39 -1.88 8.46
CA ARG A 375 7.99 -2.25 8.99
C ARG A 375 7.52 -1.27 10.13
N TYR A 376 6.29 -1.32 10.68
CA TYR A 376 5.88 -0.61 11.91
C TYR A 376 5.10 -1.45 13.01
N ASP A 377 3.89 -1.08 13.48
CA ASP A 377 2.88 -1.73 14.39
C ASP A 377 2.21 -0.68 15.35
N PRO A 378 0.87 -0.46 15.32
CA PRO A 378 0.11 0.54 16.11
C PRO A 378 -0.21 0.14 17.53
N ALA A 379 -0.27 -1.15 17.86
CA ALA A 379 -0.50 -1.56 19.25
C ALA A 379 0.65 -1.05 20.11
N THR A 380 1.85 -0.97 19.52
CA THR A 380 3.03 -0.43 20.17
C THR A 380 3.46 0.96 19.68
N ASP A 381 3.02 1.45 18.51
CA ASP A 381 3.66 2.57 17.79
C ASP A 381 5.17 2.25 17.60
N THR A 382 5.50 1.15 16.91
CA THR A 382 6.91 0.73 16.73
C THR A 382 7.35 0.23 15.35
N TRP A 383 8.44 -0.55 15.30
CA TRP A 383 9.56 -0.35 14.35
C TRP A 383 10.33 -1.63 14.00
N ALA A 384 9.65 -2.78 13.98
CA ALA A 384 10.12 -4.06 13.39
C ALA A 384 10.48 -3.91 11.88
N ALA A 385 11.02 -4.92 11.16
CA ALA A 385 11.15 -4.98 9.67
C ALA A 385 11.68 -6.36 9.19
N THR A 386 12.62 -6.37 8.23
CA THR A 386 12.55 -7.17 7.03
C THR A 386 13.74 -8.08 6.67
N SER A 387 13.45 -9.35 6.37
CA SER A 387 14.21 -10.62 6.13
C SER A 387 15.54 -10.68 5.37
N LEU A 388 16.46 -11.48 5.93
CA LEU A 388 17.84 -11.89 5.55
C LEU A 388 18.14 -12.32 4.12
N SER A 389 17.15 -12.32 3.24
CA SER A 389 17.24 -13.20 2.09
C SER A 389 16.37 -12.70 0.96
N GLY A 390 16.97 -12.05 -0.05
CA GLY A 390 16.34 -11.84 -1.35
C GLY A 390 17.18 -11.00 -2.32
N ALA A 391 17.75 -9.87 -1.88
CA ALA A 391 18.58 -8.99 -2.73
C ALA A 391 20.06 -9.47 -2.80
N PRO A 392 20.95 -8.92 -3.67
CA PRO A 392 21.11 -7.47 -3.94
C PRO A 392 20.41 -6.94 -5.20
N ARG A 393 20.69 -5.67 -5.54
CA ARG A 393 20.27 -4.91 -6.72
C ARG A 393 18.76 -4.72 -6.94
N ALA A 394 18.03 -5.62 -7.58
CA ALA A 394 17.09 -5.18 -8.61
C ALA A 394 15.61 -5.49 -8.32
N ARG A 395 14.73 -4.47 -8.27
CA ARG A 395 13.27 -4.53 -8.56
C ARG A 395 12.55 -3.19 -8.35
N ARG A 396 11.64 -2.84 -9.26
CA ARG A 396 10.97 -1.53 -9.32
C ARG A 396 9.48 -1.60 -9.65
N ASP A 397 9.07 -2.03 -10.85
CA ASP A 397 7.77 -1.76 -11.50
C ASP A 397 6.49 -2.30 -10.80
N TYR A 398 6.56 -3.47 -10.13
CA TYR A 398 5.55 -4.35 -9.43
C TYR A 398 4.08 -3.93 -9.20
N SER A 399 3.07 -4.72 -8.80
CA SER A 399 2.76 -6.16 -8.57
C SER A 399 3.66 -7.10 -7.76
N ALA A 400 3.46 -7.05 -6.44
CA ALA A 400 3.05 -8.23 -5.67
C ALA A 400 1.54 -8.11 -5.40
N VAL A 401 1.02 -8.62 -4.29
CA VAL A 401 -0.44 -8.72 -4.07
C VAL A 401 -0.91 -8.54 -2.55
N TRP A 402 -1.55 -9.47 -1.77
CA TRP A 402 -2.25 -9.35 -0.43
C TRP A 402 -2.85 -10.69 0.23
N THR A 403 -2.08 -11.75 0.62
CA THR A 403 -2.48 -12.93 1.49
C THR A 403 -3.06 -12.66 2.93
N GLY A 404 -3.30 -13.73 3.74
CA GLY A 404 -3.23 -13.73 5.22
C GLY A 404 -2.01 -14.40 5.92
N THR A 405 -0.98 -14.88 5.18
CA THR A 405 0.28 -15.48 5.73
C THR A 405 1.55 -15.26 4.86
N VAL A 406 1.54 -15.51 3.52
CA VAL A 406 2.72 -15.47 2.59
C VAL A 406 2.68 -14.39 1.48
N MET A 407 3.34 -14.51 0.31
CA MET A 407 3.29 -13.53 -0.81
C MET A 407 3.89 -14.02 -2.14
N ILE A 408 3.46 -13.49 -3.30
CA ILE A 408 4.04 -13.82 -4.64
C ILE A 408 3.79 -12.69 -5.70
N VAL A 409 4.35 -12.75 -6.94
CA VAL A 409 4.90 -11.54 -7.66
C VAL A 409 5.03 -11.55 -9.21
N TRP A 410 5.02 -10.38 -9.89
CA TRP A 410 5.37 -10.23 -11.33
C TRP A 410 5.96 -8.86 -11.75
N GLY A 411 6.70 -8.82 -12.87
CA GLY A 411 6.72 -7.73 -13.88
C GLY A 411 7.95 -6.82 -14.02
N GLY A 412 8.82 -6.98 -15.05
CA GLY A 412 9.70 -5.91 -15.58
C GLY A 412 11.15 -6.28 -16.03
N ARG A 413 12.09 -5.30 -16.14
CA ARG A 413 13.59 -5.47 -16.33
C ARG A 413 14.44 -4.58 -15.34
N ASP A 414 15.76 -4.77 -15.17
CA ASP A 414 16.71 -3.79 -14.53
C ASP A 414 17.94 -3.49 -15.46
N ALA A 415 19.23 -3.53 -15.03
CA ALA A 415 20.42 -3.29 -15.90
C ALA A 415 21.58 -4.32 -15.86
N SER A 416 21.54 -5.26 -16.82
CA SER A 416 22.46 -6.33 -17.30
C SER A 416 21.66 -7.41 -18.09
N THR A 417 21.14 -8.49 -17.48
CA THR A 417 20.36 -9.59 -18.13
C THR A 417 19.03 -9.92 -17.41
N TYR A 418 18.07 -10.51 -18.12
CA TYR A 418 16.62 -10.40 -17.83
C TYR A 418 16.13 -11.07 -16.51
N PHE A 419 14.90 -10.69 -16.09
CA PHE A 419 14.53 -10.41 -14.69
C PHE A 419 13.28 -11.12 -14.17
N ASN A 420 13.30 -11.52 -12.89
CA ASN A 420 12.19 -12.16 -12.18
C ASN A 420 12.19 -11.95 -10.61
N THR A 421 12.07 -12.98 -9.75
CA THR A 421 12.11 -13.14 -8.23
C THR A 421 10.89 -12.88 -7.30
N GLY A 422 10.72 -13.79 -6.32
CA GLY A 422 9.69 -13.88 -5.25
C GLY A 422 9.91 -15.09 -4.31
N GLY A 423 8.94 -15.53 -3.46
CA GLY A 423 8.99 -16.79 -2.67
C GLY A 423 8.23 -16.87 -1.30
N ARG A 424 8.55 -17.82 -0.39
CA ARG A 424 7.74 -18.21 0.83
C ARG A 424 8.22 -17.64 2.18
N TYR A 425 7.33 -17.62 3.18
CA TYR A 425 7.46 -16.97 4.49
C TYR A 425 6.51 -17.56 5.56
N ASP A 426 6.53 -16.98 6.77
CA ASP A 426 5.42 -16.22 7.39
C ASP A 426 6.07 -15.06 8.20
N PRO A 427 5.47 -13.86 8.38
CA PRO A 427 5.98 -12.76 9.23
C PRO A 427 6.25 -13.13 10.68
N ALA A 428 5.79 -14.30 11.09
CA ALA A 428 6.32 -14.98 12.23
C ALA A 428 7.86 -15.06 12.25
N THR A 429 8.53 -15.02 11.09
CA THR A 429 9.91 -15.50 10.92
C THR A 429 10.93 -14.44 10.52
N ASP A 430 10.55 -13.39 9.79
CA ASP A 430 11.53 -12.57 9.08
C ASP A 430 12.28 -13.35 7.97
N THR A 431 11.59 -14.19 7.16
CA THR A 431 12.25 -15.15 6.23
C THR A 431 11.57 -15.47 4.90
N TRP A 432 12.39 -16.03 4.00
CA TRP A 432 12.30 -15.86 2.56
C TRP A 432 12.82 -17.13 1.80
N ALA A 433 12.00 -18.17 1.65
CA ALA A 433 12.31 -19.36 0.81
C ALA A 433 12.01 -19.11 -0.68
N ALA A 434 12.47 -19.95 -1.62
CA ALA A 434 12.58 -19.61 -3.06
C ALA A 434 11.34 -19.93 -3.95
N THR A 435 11.47 -20.14 -5.29
CA THR A 435 10.35 -20.28 -6.27
C THR A 435 10.65 -21.18 -7.48
N SER A 436 9.74 -22.05 -7.88
CA SER A 436 10.01 -23.18 -8.77
C SER A 436 9.91 -22.92 -10.28
N LEU A 437 10.11 -24.01 -11.04
CA LEU A 437 10.44 -24.09 -12.46
C LEU A 437 9.38 -23.49 -13.40
N SER A 438 8.11 -23.46 -12.99
CA SER A 438 7.24 -24.42 -13.67
C SER A 438 6.16 -23.87 -14.61
N GLY A 439 6.55 -23.70 -15.88
CA GLY A 439 5.72 -23.52 -17.07
C GLY A 439 5.99 -22.27 -17.98
N ALA A 440 7.20 -21.68 -17.93
CA ALA A 440 7.82 -20.64 -18.82
C ALA A 440 7.82 -19.09 -18.52
N PRO A 441 6.91 -18.21 -19.03
CA PRO A 441 7.41 -17.05 -19.81
C PRO A 441 7.11 -15.57 -19.38
N SER A 442 5.88 -15.05 -19.56
CA SER A 442 5.69 -13.90 -20.49
C SER A 442 5.90 -12.42 -20.10
N GLU A 443 6.01 -11.61 -21.17
CA GLU A 443 6.81 -10.39 -21.25
C GLU A 443 6.12 -9.11 -20.75
N ARG A 444 5.31 -9.27 -19.72
CA ARG A 444 4.48 -8.21 -19.14
C ARG A 444 5.29 -7.20 -18.33
N SER A 445 4.80 -5.97 -18.30
CA SER A 445 4.12 -5.65 -17.04
C SER A 445 2.73 -5.09 -17.32
N PHE A 446 2.50 -3.78 -17.22
CA PHE A 446 1.21 -3.09 -17.39
C PHE A 446 -0.06 -3.93 -17.09
N HIS A 447 -0.17 -4.57 -15.91
CA HIS A 447 -1.14 -5.64 -15.55
C HIS A 447 -1.86 -5.49 -14.19
N THR A 448 -2.83 -6.40 -13.94
CA THR A 448 -3.50 -6.76 -12.66
C THR A 448 -4.13 -8.17 -12.72
N ALA A 449 -4.90 -8.57 -11.68
CA ALA A 449 -5.69 -9.80 -11.52
C ALA A 449 -6.73 -9.69 -10.36
N VAL A 450 -7.06 -10.75 -9.60
CA VAL A 450 -8.40 -10.99 -8.96
C VAL A 450 -8.40 -12.02 -7.78
N TRP A 451 -9.47 -12.17 -6.96
CA TRP A 451 -9.40 -12.35 -5.48
C TRP A 451 -9.90 -13.68 -4.77
N THR A 452 -9.56 -14.93 -5.17
CA THR A 452 -10.26 -16.16 -4.61
C THR A 452 -10.15 -16.52 -3.12
N GLY A 453 -8.94 -16.63 -2.53
CA GLY A 453 -8.71 -17.47 -1.34
C GLY A 453 -7.47 -18.36 -1.44
N THR A 454 -7.26 -18.91 -2.64
CA THR A 454 -6.41 -20.08 -2.90
C THR A 454 -5.92 -20.21 -4.35
N GLU A 455 -6.66 -19.68 -5.34
CA GLU A 455 -6.60 -20.03 -6.78
C GLU A 455 -6.83 -18.81 -7.71
N MET A 456 -5.77 -18.16 -8.22
CA MET A 456 -5.87 -16.91 -9.01
C MET A 456 -5.82 -17.09 -10.54
N ILE A 457 -5.79 -15.96 -11.28
CA ILE A 457 -6.41 -15.87 -12.60
C ILE A 457 -5.75 -14.79 -13.52
N VAL A 458 -5.67 -14.99 -14.86
CA VAL A 458 -4.74 -14.32 -15.85
C VAL A 458 -5.48 -13.58 -17.00
N TRP A 459 -4.97 -12.50 -17.67
CA TRP A 459 -5.08 -12.28 -19.16
C TRP A 459 -4.42 -11.01 -19.77
N GLY A 460 -4.28 -11.02 -21.11
CA GLY A 460 -3.95 -9.95 -22.09
C GLY A 460 -2.54 -9.35 -22.03
N GLY A 461 -2.00 -8.85 -23.15
CA GLY A 461 -0.59 -8.40 -23.22
C GLY A 461 -0.12 -7.78 -24.53
N ARG A 462 1.14 -7.31 -24.57
CA ARG A 462 1.84 -6.63 -25.70
C ARG A 462 3.34 -6.43 -25.39
N ASP A 463 4.28 -6.32 -26.35
CA ASP A 463 5.72 -6.02 -26.07
C ASP A 463 6.45 -5.23 -27.20
N PRO A 464 7.43 -5.79 -27.96
CA PRO A 464 7.48 -5.52 -29.40
C PRO A 464 7.72 -6.75 -30.32
N SER A 465 7.16 -7.93 -30.02
CA SER A 465 7.57 -9.21 -30.64
C SER A 465 6.57 -9.89 -31.62
N ILE A 466 5.54 -10.63 -31.17
CA ILE A 466 4.62 -11.42 -32.05
C ILE A 466 3.13 -11.27 -31.65
N ASP A 467 2.40 -12.30 -31.18
CA ASP A 467 1.03 -12.18 -30.64
C ASP A 467 0.70 -13.14 -29.47
N PHE A 468 -0.31 -12.79 -28.66
CA PHE A 468 -0.33 -13.00 -27.19
C PHE A 468 -1.68 -13.56 -26.69
N ASN A 469 -1.74 -14.65 -25.88
CA ASN A 469 -3.00 -15.44 -25.75
C ASN A 469 -3.56 -15.96 -24.39
N THR A 470 -2.81 -16.47 -23.40
CA THR A 470 -3.31 -17.58 -22.51
C THR A 470 -3.34 -17.38 -20.98
N GLY A 471 -3.79 -18.41 -20.20
CA GLY A 471 -3.98 -18.39 -18.73
C GLY A 471 -3.54 -19.66 -17.94
N GLY A 472 -3.78 -19.67 -16.61
CA GLY A 472 -3.34 -20.65 -15.59
C GLY A 472 -3.76 -20.25 -14.14
N ARG A 473 -3.85 -21.21 -13.19
CA ARG A 473 -4.89 -21.28 -12.11
C ARG A 473 -4.52 -22.16 -10.88
N TYR A 474 -4.69 -21.78 -9.58
CA TYR A 474 -3.67 -22.02 -8.49
C TYR A 474 -3.64 -23.19 -7.43
N ASP A 475 -3.55 -22.86 -6.10
CA ASP A 475 -2.78 -23.44 -4.94
C ASP A 475 -1.28 -22.96 -4.66
N PRO A 476 -1.00 -22.02 -3.70
CA PRO A 476 0.35 -21.51 -3.35
C PRO A 476 1.18 -22.47 -2.49
N ALA A 477 0.54 -23.52 -1.95
CA ALA A 477 1.26 -24.50 -1.17
C ALA A 477 2.28 -25.24 -2.06
N ALA A 478 2.06 -25.29 -3.38
CA ALA A 478 2.49 -26.41 -4.22
C ALA A 478 3.17 -26.09 -5.58
N ASP A 479 4.38 -25.51 -5.65
CA ASP A 479 5.32 -25.53 -6.82
C ASP A 479 4.94 -24.73 -8.10
N THR A 480 3.65 -24.46 -8.38
CA THR A 480 3.18 -24.69 -9.77
C THR A 480 2.53 -23.54 -10.55
N TRP A 481 2.38 -23.78 -11.88
CA TRP A 481 1.34 -23.18 -12.74
C TRP A 481 0.36 -24.20 -13.39
N ALA A 482 -0.64 -23.70 -14.15
CA ALA A 482 -1.59 -24.47 -14.98
C ALA A 482 -1.86 -23.79 -16.36
N ALA A 483 -2.98 -24.11 -17.03
CA ALA A 483 -3.22 -23.94 -18.49
C ALA A 483 -4.53 -23.17 -18.87
N THR A 484 -4.85 -23.12 -20.18
CA THR A 484 -6.10 -22.63 -20.81
C THR A 484 -6.28 -23.21 -22.22
N SER A 485 -7.53 -23.35 -22.67
CA SER A 485 -7.93 -23.31 -24.08
C SER A 485 -8.10 -21.85 -24.60
N LEU A 486 -9.16 -21.55 -25.37
CA LEU A 486 -9.32 -20.31 -26.19
C LEU A 486 -10.21 -19.19 -25.59
N SER A 487 -11.08 -19.53 -24.66
CA SER A 487 -12.54 -19.37 -24.85
C SER A 487 -13.19 -18.01 -24.52
N GLY A 488 -12.46 -16.89 -24.60
CA GLY A 488 -12.93 -15.58 -24.11
C GLY A 488 -13.06 -14.44 -25.14
N VAL A 489 -12.81 -14.74 -26.43
CA VAL A 489 -12.27 -13.80 -27.43
C VAL A 489 -13.17 -13.58 -28.67
N PRO A 490 -13.34 -12.31 -29.10
CA PRO A 490 -13.29 -11.98 -30.53
C PRO A 490 -12.30 -10.86 -30.94
N SER A 491 -11.55 -10.23 -30.03
CA SER A 491 -10.55 -9.17 -30.34
C SER A 491 -9.54 -9.00 -29.18
N GLU A 492 -8.47 -8.24 -29.39
CA GLU A 492 -7.22 -8.21 -28.61
C GLU A 492 -7.29 -7.41 -27.29
N ARG A 493 -7.33 -8.07 -26.12
CA ARG A 493 -7.55 -7.39 -24.82
C ARG A 493 -7.34 -8.16 -23.50
N SER A 494 -6.80 -7.44 -22.51
CA SER A 494 -7.25 -7.43 -21.11
C SER A 494 -7.66 -6.02 -20.63
N PHE A 495 -7.13 -5.52 -19.51
CA PHE A 495 -7.69 -4.44 -18.66
C PHE A 495 -9.02 -4.83 -18.01
N HIS A 496 -9.13 -4.71 -16.68
CA HIS A 496 -10.29 -5.17 -15.90
C HIS A 496 -10.85 -4.14 -14.88
N THR A 497 -11.65 -4.56 -13.88
CA THR A 497 -12.81 -3.82 -13.29
C THR A 497 -13.28 -4.47 -11.95
N VAL A 498 -14.50 -4.20 -11.46
CA VAL A 498 -15.45 -5.17 -10.82
C VAL A 498 -15.22 -5.60 -9.33
N VAL A 499 -16.11 -6.42 -8.74
CA VAL A 499 -16.65 -6.36 -7.35
C VAL A 499 -17.36 -7.62 -6.75
N TRP A 500 -16.94 -8.17 -5.59
CA TRP A 500 -17.52 -9.43 -4.98
C TRP A 500 -18.82 -9.33 -4.15
N THR A 501 -19.70 -10.33 -4.33
CA THR A 501 -21.11 -10.38 -3.89
C THR A 501 -21.79 -11.77 -3.94
N GLY A 502 -21.53 -12.58 -4.98
CA GLY A 502 -22.43 -13.66 -5.44
C GLY A 502 -21.74 -14.70 -6.32
N THR A 503 -21.82 -14.61 -7.66
CA THR A 503 -21.32 -15.66 -8.58
C THR A 503 -20.76 -15.24 -9.96
N GLU A 504 -20.86 -13.99 -10.43
CA GLU A 504 -20.71 -13.69 -11.89
C GLU A 504 -20.14 -12.30 -12.27
N MET A 505 -18.90 -12.26 -12.73
CA MET A 505 -18.02 -11.10 -12.92
C MET A 505 -18.28 -10.19 -14.13
N ILE A 506 -19.33 -9.39 -14.04
CA ILE A 506 -19.69 -8.23 -14.89
C ILE A 506 -18.55 -7.69 -15.81
N VAL A 507 -18.67 -7.82 -17.15
CA VAL A 507 -17.65 -7.43 -18.18
C VAL A 507 -18.27 -6.94 -19.47
N TRP A 508 -17.80 -5.79 -20.02
CA TRP A 508 -18.00 -5.38 -21.42
C TRP A 508 -16.87 -4.52 -22.07
N GLY A 509 -17.15 -3.25 -22.44
CA GLY A 509 -16.34 -2.41 -23.34
C GLY A 509 -15.64 -1.19 -22.72
N GLY A 510 -14.61 -0.69 -23.41
CA GLY A 510 -13.51 0.08 -22.82
C GLY A 510 -12.86 1.14 -23.72
N PHE A 511 -11.52 1.18 -23.73
CA PHE A 511 -10.59 2.06 -24.47
C PHE A 511 -9.35 1.20 -24.78
N GLY A 512 -8.67 1.33 -25.93
CA GLY A 512 -7.89 0.19 -26.46
C GLY A 512 -6.66 0.48 -27.32
N THR A 513 -6.46 -0.39 -28.31
CA THR A 513 -5.94 0.02 -29.62
C THR A 513 -6.96 0.96 -30.29
N THR A 514 -8.16 0.45 -30.68
CA THR A 514 -9.14 1.09 -31.59
C THR A 514 -10.61 1.02 -31.09
N TYR A 515 -11.65 0.73 -31.92
CA TYR A 515 -13.08 1.00 -31.62
C TYR A 515 -14.07 -0.20 -31.76
N VAL A 516 -14.54 -0.84 -30.66
CA VAL A 516 -15.68 -1.80 -30.55
C VAL A 516 -16.16 -1.94 -29.08
N ASN A 517 -17.34 -2.52 -28.77
CA ASN A 517 -17.66 -3.00 -27.40
C ASN A 517 -18.59 -4.26 -27.31
N THR A 518 -18.19 -5.32 -26.59
CA THR A 518 -19.04 -6.44 -26.09
C THR A 518 -18.39 -7.15 -24.86
N GLY A 519 -18.95 -8.23 -24.29
CA GLY A 519 -18.57 -8.80 -22.98
C GLY A 519 -18.87 -10.29 -22.72
N GLY A 520 -19.16 -10.72 -21.47
CA GLY A 520 -19.29 -12.16 -21.11
C GLY A 520 -20.07 -12.49 -19.81
N ARG A 521 -20.30 -13.80 -19.55
CA ARG A 521 -20.98 -14.41 -18.35
C ARG A 521 -20.29 -15.73 -17.90
N TYR A 522 -20.64 -16.35 -16.75
CA TYR A 522 -19.82 -17.39 -16.07
C TYR A 522 -20.57 -18.54 -15.33
N ASP A 523 -19.84 -19.57 -14.85
CA ASP A 523 -20.28 -20.68 -13.99
C ASP A 523 -19.23 -21.02 -12.88
N PRO A 524 -19.57 -21.20 -11.59
CA PRO A 524 -18.72 -21.62 -10.47
C PRO A 524 -17.17 -21.42 -10.45
N VAL A 525 -16.34 -22.39 -10.84
CA VAL A 525 -14.89 -22.49 -10.50
C VAL A 525 -14.15 -23.27 -11.60
N THR A 526 -14.40 -22.88 -12.86
CA THR A 526 -14.62 -23.83 -13.98
C THR A 526 -13.72 -23.69 -15.23
N ASP A 527 -14.22 -23.05 -16.29
CA ASP A 527 -13.76 -23.15 -17.69
C ASP A 527 -14.41 -22.09 -18.63
N THR A 528 -14.97 -20.98 -18.11
CA THR A 528 -16.29 -20.53 -18.65
C THR A 528 -16.63 -19.01 -18.67
N TRP A 529 -17.83 -18.55 -19.11
CA TRP A 529 -19.05 -19.22 -19.70
C TRP A 529 -19.76 -18.50 -20.90
N ALA A 530 -21.03 -18.09 -20.77
CA ALA A 530 -21.89 -17.55 -21.83
C ALA A 530 -23.16 -16.87 -21.26
N ALA A 531 -23.68 -15.72 -21.74
CA ALA A 531 -23.17 -14.77 -22.73
C ALA A 531 -24.07 -13.49 -22.79
N THR A 532 -23.59 -12.25 -22.54
CA THR A 532 -24.44 -11.00 -22.66
C THR A 532 -23.71 -9.74 -23.17
N SER A 533 -24.44 -8.77 -23.80
CA SER A 533 -24.06 -7.39 -24.24
C SER A 533 -25.23 -6.59 -24.89
N LEU A 534 -25.62 -5.39 -24.39
CA LEU A 534 -26.38 -4.37 -25.16
C LEU A 534 -26.38 -2.93 -24.58
N SER A 535 -26.98 -2.61 -23.41
CA SER A 535 -27.30 -1.19 -23.08
C SER A 535 -27.58 -0.71 -21.61
N GLY A 536 -26.68 -0.89 -20.62
CA GLY A 536 -26.70 -0.15 -19.32
C GLY A 536 -26.27 1.34 -19.41
N ALA A 537 -26.82 2.02 -20.42
CA ALA A 537 -25.97 2.82 -21.31
C ALA A 537 -26.65 4.08 -21.93
N PRO A 538 -26.98 4.22 -23.25
CA PRO A 538 -26.57 3.48 -24.47
C PRO A 538 -25.09 3.68 -24.90
N ASN A 539 -24.41 2.56 -25.22
CA ASN A 539 -23.11 2.32 -25.90
C ASN A 539 -21.91 3.32 -25.85
N ALA A 540 -20.70 2.82 -26.09
CA ALA A 540 -19.47 3.59 -26.38
C ALA A 540 -19.00 4.63 -25.32
N ARG A 541 -18.58 4.15 -24.15
CA ARG A 541 -17.53 4.76 -23.26
C ARG A 541 -17.00 3.65 -22.30
N ARG A 542 -16.13 4.00 -21.33
CA ARG A 542 -14.81 3.35 -21.16
C ARG A 542 -14.28 3.18 -19.70
N GLU A 543 -12.95 3.18 -19.49
CA GLU A 543 -12.21 2.72 -18.29
C GLU A 543 -12.91 2.81 -16.89
N HIS A 544 -13.58 1.80 -16.34
CA HIS A 544 -14.25 1.94 -15.02
C HIS A 544 -14.14 0.80 -13.98
N THR A 545 -14.99 0.90 -12.95
CA THR A 545 -14.81 0.41 -11.57
C THR A 545 -15.66 -0.85 -11.25
N ALA A 546 -15.66 -1.30 -10.01
CA ALA A 546 -16.80 -0.98 -9.13
C ALA A 546 -16.34 -0.78 -7.66
N VAL A 547 -16.99 0.12 -6.92
CA VAL A 547 -17.14 0.03 -5.45
C VAL A 547 -18.46 -0.69 -5.18
N TRP A 548 -18.69 -1.20 -3.97
CA TRP A 548 -19.79 -2.11 -3.65
C TRP A 548 -20.17 -1.97 -2.19
N THR A 549 -21.40 -2.33 -1.82
CA THR A 549 -22.11 -1.62 -0.75
C THR A 549 -22.83 -2.53 0.27
N GLY A 550 -24.12 -2.46 0.67
CA GLY A 550 -25.30 -1.70 0.22
C GLY A 550 -26.04 -2.33 -0.97
N THR A 551 -26.86 -1.57 -1.71
CA THR A 551 -27.83 -2.17 -2.65
C THR A 551 -28.01 -1.56 -4.05
N GLU A 552 -27.63 -0.31 -4.37
CA GLU A 552 -28.06 0.27 -5.65
C GLU A 552 -27.20 1.43 -6.26
N MET A 553 -26.32 1.09 -7.23
CA MET A 553 -25.33 1.96 -7.93
C MET A 553 -25.69 3.46 -8.17
N ILE A 554 -25.03 4.35 -7.43
CA ILE A 554 -25.14 5.83 -7.56
C ILE A 554 -23.88 6.45 -8.25
N VAL A 555 -24.00 7.04 -9.46
CA VAL A 555 -22.85 7.25 -10.42
C VAL A 555 -23.10 8.28 -11.57
N TRP A 556 -22.10 8.56 -12.45
CA TRP A 556 -22.25 9.39 -13.69
C TRP A 556 -21.19 9.08 -14.81
N GLY A 557 -20.16 9.90 -15.08
CA GLY A 557 -18.85 9.42 -15.57
C GLY A 557 -18.39 9.59 -17.05
N GLY A 558 -17.18 9.10 -17.39
CA GLY A 558 -16.59 9.02 -18.76
C GLY A 558 -15.37 9.91 -19.08
N PHE A 559 -14.96 10.05 -20.37
CA PHE A 559 -13.98 11.08 -20.81
C PHE A 559 -14.04 11.34 -22.34
N PRO A 560 -14.28 12.58 -22.85
CA PRO A 560 -14.53 13.86 -22.17
C PRO A 560 -15.97 14.44 -22.30
N ILE A 561 -16.40 15.11 -21.22
CA ILE A 561 -17.60 15.95 -21.04
C ILE A 561 -18.98 15.25 -21.08
N SER A 562 -19.57 14.85 -22.23
CA SER A 562 -21.05 14.71 -22.42
C SER A 562 -21.83 13.94 -21.34
N ASN A 563 -23.15 14.13 -21.29
CA ASN A 563 -24.05 13.30 -20.48
C ASN A 563 -24.73 12.16 -21.23
N THR A 564 -25.32 11.26 -20.44
CA THR A 564 -26.24 10.14 -20.71
C THR A 564 -26.71 9.66 -19.31
N GLY A 565 -27.29 8.47 -19.16
CA GLY A 565 -27.45 7.81 -17.85
C GLY A 565 -28.75 7.03 -17.70
N GLY A 566 -29.02 6.51 -16.50
CA GLY A 566 -30.18 5.66 -16.19
C GLY A 566 -30.06 5.04 -14.78
N ARG A 567 -30.70 3.89 -14.57
CA ARG A 567 -30.21 2.80 -13.69
C ARG A 567 -29.77 1.63 -14.60
N TYR A 568 -29.03 0.69 -14.04
CA TYR A 568 -29.07 -0.72 -14.43
C TYR A 568 -30.26 -1.36 -13.67
N ALA A 569 -30.23 -2.65 -13.34
CA ALA A 569 -30.84 -3.31 -12.16
C ALA A 569 -30.44 -4.80 -12.21
N PRO A 570 -30.79 -5.61 -11.22
CA PRO A 570 -30.17 -7.43 -11.21
C PRO A 570 -30.70 -8.50 -12.23
N ALA A 571 -31.89 -8.43 -12.86
CA ALA A 571 -32.51 -9.55 -13.62
C ALA A 571 -33.65 -9.30 -14.67
N THR A 572 -34.13 -8.08 -14.96
CA THR A 572 -35.28 -7.79 -15.88
C THR A 572 -35.03 -6.64 -16.90
N ASP A 573 -36.00 -5.76 -17.21
CA ASP A 573 -35.89 -4.60 -18.13
C ASP A 573 -36.92 -3.49 -17.83
N THR A 574 -36.51 -2.21 -17.68
CA THR A 574 -37.40 -1.02 -17.76
C THR A 574 -36.63 0.30 -17.99
N TRP A 575 -37.32 1.42 -18.28
CA TRP A 575 -36.75 2.77 -18.49
C TRP A 575 -37.73 3.91 -18.11
N ALA A 576 -37.21 5.05 -17.60
CA ALA A 576 -37.95 6.30 -17.39
C ALA A 576 -37.04 7.57 -17.39
N THR A 577 -36.92 8.35 -16.29
CA THR A 577 -36.23 9.67 -16.24
C THR A 577 -35.38 9.89 -14.96
N THR A 578 -34.27 10.63 -15.05
CA THR A 578 -33.23 10.77 -14.00
C THR A 578 -32.93 12.21 -13.55
N SER A 579 -32.58 12.45 -12.27
CA SER A 579 -32.02 13.72 -11.76
C SER A 579 -30.46 13.80 -11.82
N LEU A 580 -29.83 14.84 -11.25
CA LEU A 580 -28.74 15.59 -11.91
C LEU A 580 -27.50 16.03 -11.08
N SER A 581 -27.37 15.75 -9.76
CA SER A 581 -26.83 16.77 -8.82
C SER A 581 -25.48 16.54 -8.11
N GLY A 582 -24.84 17.67 -7.74
CA GLY A 582 -23.75 17.87 -6.77
C GLY A 582 -22.39 17.33 -7.04
N ALA A 583 -22.41 16.09 -7.49
CA ALA A 583 -21.39 15.61 -8.36
C ALA A 583 -21.12 16.59 -9.54
N PRO A 584 -22.04 16.79 -10.51
CA PRO A 584 -21.71 16.96 -11.93
C PRO A 584 -21.11 18.28 -12.45
N SER A 585 -20.31 18.98 -11.65
CA SER A 585 -19.25 19.87 -12.17
C SER A 585 -18.09 19.07 -12.83
N ALA A 586 -18.35 17.85 -13.32
CA ALA A 586 -17.40 16.74 -13.43
C ALA A 586 -16.16 16.97 -14.31
N ARG A 587 -15.00 16.42 -13.92
CA ARG A 587 -13.81 16.21 -14.79
C ARG A 587 -12.94 15.02 -14.35
N TYR A 588 -11.61 15.19 -14.15
CA TYR A 588 -10.61 14.11 -14.23
C TYR A 588 -9.53 14.18 -13.12
N LEU A 589 -8.88 13.05 -12.80
CA LEU A 589 -8.07 12.70 -11.60
C LEU A 589 -8.90 12.30 -10.35
N HIS A 590 -9.80 11.34 -10.56
CA HIS A 590 -10.63 10.59 -9.59
C HIS A 590 -9.96 9.83 -8.45
N ALA A 591 -10.86 9.15 -7.72
CA ALA A 591 -10.85 9.09 -6.27
C ALA A 591 -12.17 8.63 -5.59
N ALA A 592 -13.15 7.97 -6.23
CA ALA A 592 -14.28 7.34 -5.53
C ALA A 592 -13.90 5.95 -5.00
N VAL A 593 -14.52 5.54 -3.90
CA VAL A 593 -13.94 4.61 -2.91
C VAL A 593 -15.05 4.05 -1.99
N TRP A 594 -14.71 3.14 -1.04
CA TRP A 594 -15.60 2.71 0.06
C TRP A 594 -14.83 2.79 1.43
N THR A 595 -15.41 3.29 2.51
CA THR A 595 -14.89 3.37 3.92
C THR A 595 -15.62 2.33 4.82
N GLY A 596 -15.52 2.40 6.14
CA GLY A 596 -15.82 1.35 7.13
C GLY A 596 -17.32 1.16 7.39
N THR A 597 -17.94 2.02 8.22
CA THR A 597 -19.41 2.15 8.31
C THR A 597 -19.83 3.59 8.74
N GLU A 598 -20.74 4.29 8.00
CA GLU A 598 -21.04 5.78 7.97
C GLU A 598 -20.11 6.74 7.06
N MET A 599 -20.20 6.87 5.70
CA MET A 599 -19.47 7.75 4.66
C MET A 599 -18.32 8.75 5.01
N ILE A 600 -17.33 8.99 4.11
CA ILE A 600 -16.51 10.25 4.07
C ILE A 600 -16.34 10.82 2.64
N VAL A 601 -15.88 12.06 2.44
CA VAL A 601 -15.49 12.69 1.14
C VAL A 601 -14.31 13.66 1.34
N TRP A 602 -13.61 14.04 0.25
CA TRP A 602 -12.45 14.93 0.26
C TRP A 602 -12.02 15.45 -1.14
N GLY A 603 -10.83 16.10 -1.17
CA GLY A 603 -9.78 16.16 -2.23
C GLY A 603 -10.13 16.58 -3.67
N GLY A 604 -9.20 17.20 -4.45
CA GLY A 604 -9.65 17.96 -5.61
C GLY A 604 -8.67 18.61 -6.59
N PHE A 605 -7.65 17.90 -7.09
CA PHE A 605 -6.73 18.40 -8.13
C PHE A 605 -7.05 17.90 -9.54
N THR A 606 -7.25 18.79 -10.49
CA THR A 606 -6.49 18.77 -11.75
C THR A 606 -6.19 20.22 -12.15
N GLY A 607 -5.97 20.54 -13.43
CA GLY A 607 -5.69 21.90 -13.92
C GLY A 607 -6.49 23.00 -13.22
N ASN A 608 -5.83 23.72 -12.32
CA ASN A 608 -6.33 24.70 -11.35
C ASN A 608 -7.68 24.45 -10.64
N TYR A 609 -8.08 23.17 -10.50
CA TYR A 609 -8.89 22.55 -9.42
C TYR A 609 -10.27 23.14 -8.96
N ILE A 610 -11.46 22.46 -9.05
CA ILE A 610 -12.88 22.89 -8.69
C ILE A 610 -13.39 22.60 -7.27
N ASN A 611 -14.24 23.52 -6.79
CA ASN A 611 -15.27 23.49 -5.72
C ASN A 611 -15.00 22.82 -4.34
N THR A 612 -15.82 21.88 -3.85
CA THR A 612 -16.23 21.74 -2.41
C THR A 612 -16.54 20.27 -1.94
N GLY A 613 -16.76 19.95 -0.64
CA GLY A 613 -17.11 18.58 -0.15
C GLY A 613 -17.70 18.48 1.31
N GLY A 614 -18.44 17.41 1.69
CA GLY A 614 -19.25 17.37 2.94
C GLY A 614 -20.08 16.09 3.24
N ARG A 615 -20.98 16.15 4.26
CA ARG A 615 -21.62 15.00 4.97
C ARG A 615 -22.72 14.23 4.21
N TYR A 616 -23.34 13.24 4.84
CA TYR A 616 -24.45 12.42 4.34
C TYR A 616 -25.60 12.35 5.41
N ASP A 617 -26.71 11.68 5.11
CA ASP A 617 -27.97 11.47 5.89
C ASP A 617 -28.39 9.96 5.75
N PRO A 618 -29.64 9.50 6.04
CA PRO A 618 -29.97 8.06 5.88
C PRO A 618 -31.33 7.72 5.19
N ALA A 619 -31.63 8.26 4.00
CA ALA A 619 -32.87 8.00 3.23
C ALA A 619 -32.71 8.01 1.69
N THR A 620 -33.32 8.94 0.93
CA THR A 620 -33.69 8.71 -0.50
C THR A 620 -33.20 9.64 -1.64
N ASP A 621 -32.83 10.92 -1.45
CA ASP A 621 -32.32 11.78 -2.55
C ASP A 621 -31.56 13.07 -2.11
N THR A 622 -30.21 13.10 -2.17
CA THR A 622 -29.41 14.35 -2.02
C THR A 622 -27.96 14.24 -2.62
N TRP A 623 -27.48 15.11 -3.55
CA TRP A 623 -26.03 15.35 -3.86
C TRP A 623 -25.63 16.85 -4.19
N THR A 624 -24.61 17.49 -3.55
CA THR A 624 -23.79 18.78 -3.66
C THR A 624 -22.88 19.13 -2.40
N ALA A 625 -21.58 18.74 -2.38
CA ALA A 625 -20.36 19.25 -1.70
C ALA A 625 -20.26 19.71 -0.18
N THR A 626 -19.73 20.93 0.15
CA THR A 626 -19.37 21.66 1.46
C THR A 626 -17.88 22.13 1.72
N SER A 627 -17.38 22.35 2.96
CA SER A 627 -16.34 23.40 3.32
C SER A 627 -14.87 22.94 3.53
N LEU A 628 -13.85 23.71 3.08
CA LEU A 628 -12.51 23.26 2.62
C LEU A 628 -11.31 23.34 3.61
N SER A 629 -11.46 22.90 4.85
CA SER A 629 -10.59 23.37 5.94
C SER A 629 -9.49 22.41 6.38
N GLY A 630 -8.22 22.66 6.05
CA GLY A 630 -7.07 21.80 6.43
C GLY A 630 -7.05 20.40 5.80
N ALA A 631 -8.23 19.91 5.45
CA ALA A 631 -8.61 19.54 4.13
C ALA A 631 -8.10 20.63 3.13
N PRO A 632 -7.23 20.31 2.14
CA PRO A 632 -5.96 21.06 2.11
C PRO A 632 -5.43 21.65 0.76
N SER A 633 -4.13 22.07 0.73
CA SER A 633 -3.37 22.63 -0.42
C SER A 633 -3.53 21.91 -1.75
N ARG A 634 -3.42 22.71 -2.80
CA ARG A 634 -4.08 22.44 -4.07
C ARG A 634 -3.13 21.71 -5.05
N ARG A 635 -2.91 20.43 -4.70
CA ARG A 635 -1.91 19.43 -5.14
C ARG A 635 -2.62 18.02 -5.09
N GLY A 636 -2.19 16.98 -5.82
CA GLY A 636 -3.08 15.87 -6.29
C GLY A 636 -2.53 14.52 -6.83
N GLY A 637 -2.48 13.42 -6.05
CA GLY A 637 -2.17 12.06 -6.58
C GLY A 637 -2.19 10.80 -5.68
N HIS A 638 -2.83 10.74 -4.50
CA HIS A 638 -2.72 9.64 -3.49
C HIS A 638 -3.79 8.52 -3.53
N VAL A 639 -3.59 7.44 -2.76
CA VAL A 639 -4.69 6.66 -2.13
C VAL A 639 -5.33 7.38 -0.96
N SER A 640 -6.59 7.08 -0.71
CA SER A 640 -7.39 7.63 0.40
C SER A 640 -8.33 6.57 0.98
N ALA A 641 -7.85 5.35 1.01
CA ALA A 641 -8.57 4.17 1.39
C ALA A 641 -8.08 3.68 2.74
N TRP A 642 -8.84 2.78 3.32
CA TRP A 642 -9.27 2.89 4.71
C TRP A 642 -9.66 1.51 5.22
N SER A 643 -9.57 1.28 6.53
CA SER A 643 -10.07 0.06 7.15
C SER A 643 -11.31 0.34 7.99
N GLY A 644 -11.20 1.18 9.02
CA GLY A 644 -12.30 1.46 9.94
C GLY A 644 -12.70 2.93 10.05
N THR A 645 -11.76 3.87 10.25
CA THR A 645 -12.13 5.11 10.96
C THR A 645 -11.33 6.44 10.77
N GLU A 646 -10.17 6.56 10.08
CA GLU A 646 -9.20 7.64 10.46
C GLU A 646 -8.66 8.62 9.39
N MET A 647 -8.92 8.44 8.10
CA MET A 647 -8.67 9.47 7.08
C MET A 647 -7.28 10.17 7.02
N ILE A 648 -6.18 9.48 7.36
CA ILE A 648 -4.83 10.08 7.46
C ILE A 648 -4.07 10.10 6.13
N ILE A 649 -3.50 11.25 5.72
CA ILE A 649 -3.28 11.56 4.29
C ILE A 649 -2.04 12.44 3.96
N TRP A 650 -1.28 12.14 2.88
CA TRP A 650 0.10 12.63 2.63
C TRP A 650 0.55 12.97 1.17
N GLY A 651 1.53 13.89 0.98
CA GLY A 651 2.27 14.38 -0.24
C GLY A 651 2.36 13.65 -1.63
N GLY A 652 3.49 13.67 -2.40
CA GLY A 652 3.79 13.05 -3.75
C GLY A 652 4.44 13.88 -4.95
N THR A 653 3.84 14.20 -6.14
CA THR A 653 4.23 15.34 -7.08
C THR A 653 3.25 16.56 -7.12
N SER A 654 3.28 17.55 -8.03
CA SER A 654 2.11 18.39 -8.38
C SER A 654 2.23 19.04 -9.77
N GLY A 655 2.97 18.42 -10.69
CA GLY A 655 3.48 19.08 -11.90
C GLY A 655 4.69 19.99 -11.60
N SER A 656 5.31 20.57 -12.64
CA SER A 656 6.42 21.54 -12.53
C SER A 656 7.46 21.17 -11.46
N SER A 657 7.98 19.93 -11.53
CA SER A 657 8.96 19.35 -10.59
C SER A 657 8.65 19.52 -9.11
N THR A 658 7.37 19.71 -8.79
CA THR A 658 6.95 20.12 -7.47
C THR A 658 6.68 18.91 -6.62
N TYR A 659 7.41 18.93 -5.55
CA TYR A 659 7.68 17.82 -4.68
C TYR A 659 7.68 18.39 -3.24
N PHE A 660 6.74 19.33 -2.97
CA PHE A 660 6.68 20.17 -1.77
C PHE A 660 6.50 19.40 -0.46
N ASN A 661 7.39 19.73 0.46
CA ASN A 661 7.60 19.19 1.80
C ASN A 661 6.46 19.51 2.80
N THR A 662 5.20 19.20 2.47
CA THR A 662 4.02 19.47 3.32
C THR A 662 2.77 18.63 2.96
N GLY A 663 2.09 18.07 3.98
CA GLY A 663 1.02 17.08 3.86
C GLY A 663 -0.21 17.35 4.76
N GLY A 664 -0.89 16.31 5.24
CA GLY A 664 -2.08 16.35 6.11
C GLY A 664 -3.49 16.22 5.49
N ARG A 665 -4.57 16.12 6.28
CA ARG A 665 -4.72 16.37 7.75
C ARG A 665 -6.13 16.91 8.53
N TYR A 666 -8.37 16.29 8.58
CA TYR A 666 -9.80 16.73 8.81
C TYR A 666 -10.51 15.58 9.49
N ASP A 667 -11.36 15.91 10.45
CA ASP A 667 -12.09 14.97 11.28
C ASP A 667 -13.53 14.82 10.74
N PRO A 668 -13.82 13.90 9.79
CA PRO A 668 -14.95 14.07 8.88
C PRO A 668 -16.29 13.57 9.40
N ALA A 669 -16.34 13.04 10.62
CA ALA A 669 -17.60 12.82 11.31
C ALA A 669 -18.34 14.15 11.58
N THR A 670 -17.65 15.20 12.08
CA THR A 670 -18.22 16.53 12.35
C THR A 670 -17.33 17.77 12.08
N ASP A 671 -16.06 17.87 12.51
CA ASP A 671 -15.28 19.13 12.37
C ASP A 671 -13.72 19.08 12.32
N THR A 672 -12.99 18.91 13.44
CA THR A 672 -11.79 19.72 13.81
C THR A 672 -10.48 19.66 12.98
N TRP A 673 -9.38 20.29 13.46
CA TRP A 673 -8.35 20.99 12.64
C TRP A 673 -6.88 20.89 13.11
N VAL A 674 -6.20 19.77 12.84
CA VAL A 674 -4.79 19.52 13.21
C VAL A 674 -4.04 18.74 12.12
N ALA A 675 -3.05 19.36 11.47
CA ALA A 675 -2.23 18.79 10.39
C ALA A 675 -1.53 17.48 10.76
N THR A 676 -0.28 17.47 11.25
CA THR A 676 0.59 16.29 11.08
C THR A 676 1.96 16.44 11.73
N SER A 677 2.60 15.31 12.02
CA SER A 677 4.06 15.28 12.26
C SER A 677 4.83 15.41 10.95
N LEU A 678 5.80 16.32 10.93
CA LEU A 678 6.63 16.73 9.78
C LEU A 678 8.03 16.05 9.73
N SER A 679 8.29 15.12 10.63
CA SER A 679 9.65 14.83 11.08
C SER A 679 10.21 13.50 10.54
N ALA A 680 11.31 13.47 9.78
CA ALA A 680 12.15 14.57 9.31
C ALA A 680 11.68 15.17 7.97
N THR A 681 12.12 16.41 7.71
CA THR A 681 11.88 17.09 6.43
C THR A 681 13.09 16.93 5.49
N PRO A 682 12.91 16.54 4.21
CA PRO A 682 13.82 15.54 3.63
C PRO A 682 14.43 15.90 2.26
N SER A 683 15.39 15.10 1.79
CA SER A 683 15.61 14.91 0.35
C SER A 683 14.62 13.86 -0.17
N ALA A 684 14.04 14.10 -1.34
CA ALA A 684 12.64 13.77 -1.56
C ALA A 684 12.42 12.92 -2.82
N ARG A 685 11.53 11.91 -2.81
CA ARG A 685 11.14 11.04 -3.96
C ARG A 685 9.57 10.99 -4.17
N TYR A 686 9.00 10.86 -5.38
CA TYR A 686 7.66 11.39 -5.79
C TYR A 686 6.48 10.45 -6.12
N SER A 687 5.27 11.02 -5.99
CA SER A 687 3.90 10.49 -6.22
C SER A 687 3.50 9.12 -5.67
N HIS A 688 3.86 8.87 -4.42
CA HIS A 688 3.68 7.55 -3.84
C HIS A 688 2.24 7.07 -3.60
N THR A 689 2.11 5.78 -3.33
CA THR A 689 1.64 5.26 -2.01
C THR A 689 2.52 4.21 -1.01
N ALA A 690 1.60 4.49 0.04
CA ALA A 690 1.13 3.76 1.22
C ALA A 690 0.35 2.49 0.91
N VAL A 691 0.68 1.44 1.66
CA VAL A 691 -0.23 0.36 1.97
C VAL A 691 -0.86 0.79 3.29
N TRP A 692 -2.13 0.45 3.44
CA TRP A 692 -2.90 0.85 4.59
C TRP A 692 -3.82 -0.31 4.92
N THR A 693 -3.78 -0.73 6.18
CA THR A 693 -3.87 -2.15 6.42
C THR A 693 -4.79 -2.59 7.53
N GLY A 694 -5.27 -1.69 8.39
CA GLY A 694 -5.79 -2.06 9.72
C GLY A 694 -4.73 -2.28 10.78
N THR A 695 -3.52 -1.82 10.50
CA THR A 695 -2.56 -1.43 11.53
C THR A 695 -1.64 -0.31 11.11
N GLU A 696 -1.23 -0.29 9.84
CA GLU A 696 0.10 0.21 9.52
C GLU A 696 0.24 0.95 8.19
N MET A 697 1.44 1.52 8.00
CA MET A 697 1.84 2.17 6.77
C MET A 697 3.36 2.10 6.57
N ILE A 698 3.83 1.67 5.39
CA ILE A 698 5.22 1.85 4.98
C ILE A 698 5.40 1.81 3.48
N VAL A 699 6.63 2.12 3.08
CA VAL A 699 6.80 3.06 1.99
C VAL A 699 8.07 2.89 1.18
N TRP A 700 7.87 2.69 -0.13
CA TRP A 700 8.82 2.74 -1.24
C TRP A 700 8.04 3.35 -2.43
N GLY A 701 8.47 3.40 -3.69
CA GLY A 701 9.83 3.44 -4.24
C GLY A 701 10.46 4.82 -4.26
N GLY A 702 10.78 5.36 -5.44
CA GLY A 702 11.04 6.80 -5.50
C GLY A 702 11.27 7.38 -6.91
N THR A 703 11.21 8.71 -7.00
CA THR A 703 11.53 9.56 -8.16
C THR A 703 11.67 11.01 -7.66
N SER A 704 12.86 11.61 -7.55
CA SER A 704 13.06 12.96 -6.95
C SER A 704 12.74 14.12 -7.90
N GLY A 705 12.15 13.77 -9.04
CA GLY A 705 12.52 14.34 -10.31
C GLY A 705 12.88 13.23 -11.28
N SER A 706 13.63 13.59 -12.32
CA SER A 706 14.40 12.67 -13.15
C SER A 706 15.79 13.30 -13.32
N PRO A 707 16.92 12.56 -13.24
CA PRO A 707 17.06 11.11 -13.31
C PRO A 707 18.00 10.44 -12.27
N THR A 708 18.51 11.06 -11.22
CA THR A 708 19.77 10.56 -10.64
C THR A 708 19.66 9.25 -9.80
N TYR A 709 20.79 8.60 -9.51
CA TYR A 709 20.91 7.13 -9.35
C TYR A 709 21.24 6.61 -7.91
N LEU A 710 21.07 7.39 -6.81
CA LEU A 710 21.09 6.87 -5.40
C LEU A 710 19.73 6.83 -4.65
N LYS A 711 19.70 6.82 -3.30
CA LYS A 711 18.90 5.78 -2.62
C LYS A 711 17.93 6.04 -1.44
N THR A 712 17.97 7.14 -0.69
CA THR A 712 17.61 7.16 0.76
C THR A 712 16.13 6.89 1.16
N GLY A 713 15.81 6.78 2.46
CA GLY A 713 14.50 6.27 2.95
C GLY A 713 14.04 6.56 4.39
N GLY A 714 12.87 6.00 4.76
CA GLY A 714 12.10 6.28 5.97
C GLY A 714 10.83 5.42 6.08
N ARG A 715 10.04 5.62 7.14
CA ARG A 715 8.77 4.92 7.47
C ARG A 715 7.70 5.91 7.98
N TYR A 716 6.65 5.49 8.71
CA TYR A 716 5.63 6.37 9.33
C TYR A 716 4.60 5.61 10.23
N ASP A 717 3.99 6.27 11.23
CA ASP A 717 3.06 5.78 12.30
C ASP A 717 1.94 6.84 12.59
N PRO A 718 0.97 6.70 13.54
CA PRO A 718 0.12 7.83 13.94
C PRO A 718 0.12 8.38 15.40
N ALA A 719 1.17 8.20 16.21
CA ALA A 719 1.23 8.60 17.62
C ALA A 719 1.84 9.98 18.02
N THR A 720 3.11 10.09 18.50
CA THR A 720 3.55 11.23 19.38
C THR A 720 4.68 12.17 18.90
N ASP A 721 4.77 12.40 17.59
CA ASP A 721 5.67 13.31 16.83
C ASP A 721 7.17 12.92 16.75
N THR A 722 7.70 12.86 15.51
CA THR A 722 9.05 12.49 15.03
C THR A 722 9.40 11.61 13.74
N TRP A 723 8.83 10.66 12.93
CA TRP A 723 7.72 9.62 12.78
C TRP A 723 7.93 8.09 13.15
N ALA A 724 8.65 7.14 12.48
CA ALA A 724 10.06 6.83 12.79
C ALA A 724 10.89 5.94 11.83
N ALA A 725 12.20 5.80 12.11
CA ALA A 725 13.14 4.70 11.75
C ALA A 725 13.40 4.35 10.26
N THR A 726 14.26 3.34 10.01
CA THR A 726 14.68 2.86 8.66
C THR A 726 15.25 1.42 8.64
N SER A 727 15.30 0.73 7.49
CA SER A 727 16.19 -0.43 7.21
C SER A 727 16.53 -0.53 5.71
N LEU A 728 17.78 -0.24 5.34
CA LEU A 728 18.21 -0.13 3.95
C LEU A 728 19.09 -1.32 3.51
N SER A 729 18.84 -2.52 4.00
CA SER A 729 19.85 -3.59 4.08
C SER A 729 20.00 -4.49 2.84
N ALA A 730 20.70 -3.98 1.83
CA ALA A 730 21.53 -4.75 0.88
C ALA A 730 22.59 -3.95 0.05
N ALA A 731 22.84 -2.62 0.13
CA ALA A 731 22.01 -1.47 0.54
C ALA A 731 21.54 -0.62 -0.65
N PRO A 732 20.43 -1.00 -1.31
CA PRO A 732 20.29 -0.64 -3.17
C PRO A 732 20.39 0.83 -3.65
N SER A 733 20.77 1.09 -4.91
CA SER A 733 21.06 2.38 -5.57
C SER A 733 19.89 3.21 -6.19
N ALA A 734 19.43 3.15 -7.48
CA ALA A 734 18.13 3.77 -7.95
C ALA A 734 17.46 3.20 -9.22
N ARG A 735 16.12 3.31 -9.37
CA ARG A 735 15.33 3.22 -10.63
C ARG A 735 13.78 3.34 -10.43
N PHE A 736 13.08 4.23 -11.16
CA PHE A 736 11.67 4.65 -10.85
C PHE A 736 10.50 4.06 -11.66
N ARG A 737 9.49 3.50 -10.99
CA ARG A 737 8.12 3.08 -11.44
C ARG A 737 7.74 1.96 -10.50
N HIS A 738 6.61 2.01 -9.80
CA HIS A 738 6.27 0.98 -8.81
C HIS A 738 4.75 0.84 -8.69
N THR A 739 4.31 -0.26 -8.09
CA THR A 739 3.04 -0.33 -7.35
C THR A 739 3.16 -1.35 -6.22
N ALA A 740 3.37 -0.88 -4.99
CA ALA A 740 3.32 -1.70 -3.78
C ALA A 740 1.93 -2.16 -3.36
N VAL A 741 1.98 -3.28 -2.65
CA VAL A 741 0.95 -4.30 -2.48
C VAL A 741 1.51 -5.23 -1.42
N TRP A 742 0.69 -5.60 -0.46
CA TRP A 742 1.11 -5.93 0.88
C TRP A 742 -0.05 -6.64 1.61
N THR A 743 0.21 -7.64 2.45
CA THR A 743 -0.85 -8.59 2.85
C THR A 743 -1.41 -8.45 4.29
N GLY A 744 -2.01 -9.52 4.84
CA GLY A 744 -2.09 -9.77 6.27
C GLY A 744 -0.74 -9.67 6.97
N THR A 745 0.33 -9.88 6.20
CA THR A 745 1.58 -10.51 6.61
C THR A 745 2.81 -10.32 5.71
N GLU A 746 2.74 -9.95 4.41
CA GLU A 746 3.93 -9.84 3.55
C GLU A 746 3.94 -8.87 2.34
N MET A 747 5.12 -8.62 1.71
CA MET A 747 5.24 -7.96 0.39
C MET A 747 6.43 -8.47 -0.48
N ILE A 748 6.35 -8.42 -1.83
CA ILE A 748 7.50 -8.56 -2.75
C ILE A 748 7.40 -7.54 -3.89
N VAL A 749 8.34 -7.52 -4.84
CA VAL A 749 8.50 -6.56 -5.93
C VAL A 749 9.13 -7.27 -7.13
N TRP A 750 9.14 -6.61 -8.27
CA TRP A 750 9.82 -6.93 -9.52
C TRP A 750 10.10 -5.61 -10.26
N GLY A 751 11.04 -5.57 -11.22
CA GLY A 751 10.73 -4.86 -12.48
C GLY A 751 11.37 -3.54 -12.90
N GLY A 752 11.01 -3.11 -14.12
CA GLY A 752 11.12 -1.74 -14.63
C GLY A 752 12.17 -1.51 -15.71
N SER A 753 13.29 -0.90 -15.31
CA SER A 753 14.50 -0.62 -16.11
C SER A 753 15.64 -0.21 -15.19
N GLY A 754 16.89 -0.44 -15.60
CA GLY A 754 18.08 0.24 -15.08
C GLY A 754 18.88 0.92 -16.21
N GLY A 755 18.26 1.06 -17.38
CA GLY A 755 18.82 0.46 -18.60
C GLY A 755 18.14 -0.89 -18.87
N THR A 756 18.92 -1.90 -19.27
CA THR A 756 18.46 -3.25 -19.65
C THR A 756 19.49 -4.30 -19.17
N TYR A 757 19.19 -5.46 -18.57
CA TYR A 757 17.91 -6.00 -18.07
C TYR A 757 17.93 -6.64 -16.63
N LEU A 758 18.98 -6.51 -15.80
CA LEU A 758 19.35 -7.23 -14.51
C LEU A 758 18.23 -7.68 -13.55
N ASN A 759 18.61 -8.61 -12.67
CA ASN A 759 17.68 -9.61 -12.20
C ASN A 759 17.61 -9.95 -10.68
N THR A 760 18.69 -9.90 -9.90
CA THR A 760 18.68 -10.39 -8.49
C THR A 760 17.64 -9.73 -7.56
N GLY A 761 17.27 -10.42 -6.47
CA GLY A 761 15.98 -10.26 -5.78
C GLY A 761 15.78 -9.10 -4.77
N GLY A 762 14.91 -9.33 -3.77
CA GLY A 762 14.66 -8.37 -2.67
C GLY A 762 13.43 -8.67 -1.81
N ARG A 763 13.56 -9.62 -0.87
CA ARG A 763 12.57 -10.21 0.16
C ARG A 763 13.55 -10.07 1.43
N TYR A 764 13.24 -9.61 2.65
CA TYR A 764 12.32 -8.56 3.16
C TYR A 764 10.89 -8.88 3.69
N ASP A 765 10.69 -9.14 5.00
CA ASP A 765 9.45 -9.59 5.73
C ASP A 765 9.00 -8.58 6.86
N PRO A 766 7.89 -8.69 7.60
CA PRO A 766 7.63 -7.82 8.77
C PRO A 766 8.55 -7.87 10.01
N ALA A 767 9.11 -9.00 10.47
CA ALA A 767 9.55 -9.13 11.88
C ALA A 767 10.89 -8.48 12.34
N THR A 768 12.00 -9.21 12.39
CA THR A 768 13.22 -8.85 13.16
C THR A 768 14.15 -7.78 12.55
N ASN A 769 13.73 -7.11 11.46
CA ASN A 769 14.44 -6.08 10.69
C ASN A 769 15.49 -6.57 9.61
N THR A 770 15.62 -7.88 9.33
CA THR A 770 16.86 -8.63 8.96
C THR A 770 17.49 -8.69 7.53
N TRP A 771 17.46 -7.73 6.58
CA TRP A 771 17.66 -8.07 5.13
C TRP A 771 18.96 -8.50 4.37
N ALA A 772 18.68 -9.46 3.46
CA ALA A 772 19.12 -9.79 2.08
C ALA A 772 20.42 -10.55 1.65
N SER A 773 20.20 -11.72 1.01
CA SER A 773 21.06 -12.50 0.08
C SER A 773 20.24 -13.22 -1.05
N PRO A 774 20.73 -13.49 -2.28
CA PRO A 774 19.87 -13.50 -3.51
C PRO A 774 19.29 -14.82 -4.07
N THR A 775 18.09 -14.77 -4.72
CA THR A 775 17.45 -15.89 -5.49
C THR A 775 16.53 -15.46 -6.69
N SER A 776 15.25 -15.87 -6.84
CA SER A 776 14.79 -16.72 -7.99
C SER A 776 14.42 -16.17 -9.38
N LEU A 777 14.95 -16.78 -10.46
CA LEU A 777 14.93 -16.17 -11.80
C LEU A 777 14.47 -17.01 -12.99
N SER A 778 15.30 -17.90 -13.55
CA SER A 778 15.89 -17.76 -14.91
C SER A 778 15.02 -17.64 -16.19
N GLY A 779 13.77 -17.17 -16.17
CA GLY A 779 12.94 -16.93 -17.36
C GLY A 779 13.29 -15.61 -18.09
N VAL A 780 14.08 -15.69 -19.18
CA VAL A 780 14.96 -14.60 -19.66
C VAL A 780 14.62 -13.76 -20.97
N PRO A 781 13.37 -13.55 -21.48
CA PRO A 781 13.12 -12.83 -22.76
C PRO A 781 13.29 -11.27 -22.88
N SER A 782 12.24 -10.50 -23.26
CA SER A 782 12.32 -9.26 -24.07
C SER A 782 12.22 -7.87 -23.37
N GLU A 783 11.04 -7.38 -22.96
CA GLU A 783 10.77 -5.94 -22.67
C GLU A 783 11.22 -5.44 -21.26
N ARG A 784 10.48 -5.23 -20.16
CA ARG A 784 9.03 -5.20 -19.83
C ARG A 784 8.77 -4.15 -18.70
N SER A 785 7.57 -3.52 -18.55
CA SER A 785 7.20 -2.42 -17.58
C SER A 785 5.67 -2.10 -17.56
N PHE A 786 5.17 -0.91 -17.12
CA PHE A 786 3.83 -0.10 -17.22
C PHE A 786 3.07 -0.23 -15.76
N HIS A 787 3.02 -1.35 -15.02
CA HIS A 787 1.84 -1.80 -14.20
C HIS A 787 1.29 -1.12 -12.90
N THR A 788 0.30 -1.82 -12.32
CA THR A 788 -0.55 -1.63 -11.11
C THR A 788 -0.57 -2.96 -10.30
N ALA A 789 -1.44 -3.14 -9.29
CA ALA A 789 -1.53 -4.37 -8.48
C ALA A 789 -2.90 -4.61 -7.76
N VAL A 790 -3.10 -5.80 -7.14
CA VAL A 790 -4.38 -6.42 -6.67
C VAL A 790 -4.17 -7.46 -5.53
N TRP A 791 -4.94 -8.59 -5.43
CA TRP A 791 -4.51 -9.94 -4.95
C TRP A 791 -5.55 -11.06 -5.22
N THR A 792 -5.25 -12.30 -4.81
CA THR A 792 -6.00 -13.57 -4.73
C THR A 792 -6.58 -13.90 -3.33
N GLY A 793 -6.16 -14.98 -2.63
CA GLY A 793 -6.25 -15.13 -1.17
C GLY A 793 -5.01 -15.81 -0.54
N THR A 794 -4.34 -16.77 -1.20
CA THR A 794 -3.05 -17.33 -0.70
C THR A 794 -1.87 -17.33 -1.72
N GLU A 795 -2.06 -16.89 -2.98
CA GLU A 795 -1.08 -16.87 -4.11
C GLU A 795 -1.11 -15.63 -5.07
N MET A 796 -0.30 -15.62 -6.16
CA MET A 796 -0.29 -14.59 -7.23
C MET A 796 -0.32 -15.15 -8.65
N ILE A 797 -1.11 -14.52 -9.53
CA ILE A 797 -1.22 -14.72 -10.98
C ILE A 797 -1.47 -13.35 -11.63
N VAL A 798 -1.16 -13.15 -12.92
CA VAL A 798 -1.30 -11.82 -13.59
C VAL A 798 -1.03 -11.94 -15.09
N TRP A 799 -1.52 -11.03 -15.95
CA TRP A 799 -0.89 -10.78 -17.28
C TRP A 799 -1.17 -9.36 -17.82
N GLY A 800 -0.30 -8.86 -18.71
CA GLY A 800 -0.27 -7.51 -19.29
C GLY A 800 0.90 -7.32 -20.25
N GLY A 801 1.32 -6.08 -20.54
CA GLY A 801 2.24 -5.81 -21.67
C GLY A 801 3.15 -4.59 -21.59
N ALA A 802 3.51 -4.09 -22.78
CA ALA A 802 4.45 -3.04 -23.19
C ALA A 802 4.20 -2.71 -24.71
N PRO A 803 4.99 -1.93 -25.48
CA PRO A 803 4.63 -1.32 -26.80
C PRO A 803 3.80 -2.08 -27.89
N PHE A 804 4.43 -2.64 -28.93
CA PHE A 804 3.84 -3.23 -30.15
C PHE A 804 4.96 -3.79 -31.05
N PRO A 805 4.83 -4.97 -31.71
CA PRO A 805 3.83 -6.03 -31.55
C PRO A 805 3.96 -6.82 -30.21
N TYR A 806 3.49 -8.08 -30.13
CA TYR A 806 2.83 -8.61 -28.92
C TYR A 806 3.22 -10.07 -28.51
N THR A 807 4.49 -10.41 -28.31
CA THR A 807 5.05 -11.73 -27.89
C THR A 807 4.27 -13.06 -28.07
N ASN A 808 3.64 -13.60 -27.01
CA ASN A 808 3.52 -15.06 -26.84
C ASN A 808 2.35 -15.55 -25.96
N THR A 809 2.41 -15.45 -24.63
CA THR A 809 1.62 -16.26 -23.66
C THR A 809 1.34 -15.50 -22.34
N GLY A 810 0.86 -16.15 -21.27
CA GLY A 810 0.81 -15.59 -19.92
C GLY A 810 1.96 -16.07 -19.01
N GLY A 811 1.72 -16.20 -17.70
CA GLY A 811 2.73 -16.66 -16.72
C GLY A 811 2.24 -16.51 -15.28
N ARG A 812 2.40 -17.54 -14.37
CA ARG A 812 1.57 -18.36 -11.73
C ARG A 812 2.52 -18.53 -10.43
N TYR A 813 2.85 -17.48 -9.69
CA TYR A 813 4.22 -17.47 -9.16
C TYR A 813 4.34 -18.20 -7.85
N ASP A 814 5.39 -19.00 -7.66
CA ASP A 814 5.48 -20.06 -6.64
C ASP A 814 6.37 -19.73 -5.43
N PRO A 815 6.17 -20.39 -4.26
CA PRO A 815 7.07 -20.34 -3.12
C PRO A 815 7.93 -21.62 -2.83
N VAL A 816 8.64 -22.28 -3.77
CA VAL A 816 9.66 -23.34 -3.47
C VAL A 816 11.06 -23.30 -4.16
N THR A 817 11.29 -23.71 -5.44
CA THR A 817 12.67 -23.97 -5.98
C THR A 817 13.43 -22.77 -6.62
N ASP A 818 13.95 -22.79 -7.85
CA ASP A 818 14.56 -21.58 -8.48
C ASP A 818 14.41 -21.44 -10.03
N THR A 819 13.21 -21.11 -10.55
CA THR A 819 13.02 -20.60 -11.94
C THR A 819 11.70 -19.79 -12.12
N TRP A 820 11.12 -19.75 -13.35
CA TRP A 820 9.94 -18.92 -13.71
C TRP A 820 8.99 -19.49 -14.76
N ALA A 821 7.74 -18.99 -14.75
CA ALA A 821 6.65 -19.71 -15.38
C ALA A 821 5.33 -18.98 -15.82
N ALA A 822 4.15 -19.65 -15.81
CA ALA A 822 3.47 -20.24 -17.00
C ALA A 822 2.06 -19.82 -17.47
N THR A 823 1.75 -20.29 -18.69
CA THR A 823 0.39 -20.66 -19.18
C THR A 823 0.48 -21.73 -20.27
N SER A 824 -0.69 -22.12 -20.81
CA SER A 824 -0.84 -22.80 -22.11
C SER A 824 -0.44 -21.91 -23.32
N LEU A 825 -0.73 -22.38 -24.54
CA LEU A 825 -0.66 -21.67 -25.83
C LEU A 825 -2.00 -21.81 -26.58
N ASN A 826 -2.56 -20.72 -27.16
CA ASN A 826 -3.83 -20.78 -27.88
C ASN A 826 -4.08 -19.62 -28.87
N ALA A 827 -5.19 -19.64 -29.61
CA ALA A 827 -5.62 -18.56 -30.52
C ALA A 827 -6.50 -17.52 -29.79
N ALA A 828 -5.92 -16.87 -28.78
CA ALA A 828 -6.59 -15.97 -27.83
C ALA A 828 -5.87 -14.57 -27.79
N PRO A 829 -6.33 -13.57 -26.99
CA PRO A 829 -6.15 -12.15 -27.32
C PRO A 829 -5.16 -11.31 -26.47
N SER A 830 -4.68 -10.22 -27.07
CA SER A 830 -3.54 -9.43 -26.58
C SER A 830 -3.85 -7.98 -26.13
N ALA A 831 -3.84 -7.01 -27.05
CA ALA A 831 -3.32 -5.67 -26.81
C ALA A 831 -4.24 -4.59 -26.18
N ARG A 832 -4.77 -4.83 -24.98
CA ARG A 832 -5.49 -3.80 -24.16
C ARG A 832 -5.14 -4.01 -22.67
N GLN A 833 -4.56 -3.03 -21.98
CA GLN A 833 -3.82 -3.26 -20.71
C GLN A 833 -3.48 -1.96 -19.94
N SER A 834 -2.46 -1.92 -19.08
CA SER A 834 -2.12 -0.82 -18.15
C SER A 834 -3.22 -0.50 -17.13
N HIS A 835 -3.42 -1.41 -16.17
CA HIS A 835 -4.78 -1.67 -15.68
C HIS A 835 -4.98 -1.86 -14.16
N THR A 836 -5.99 -2.66 -13.78
CA THR A 836 -6.86 -2.57 -12.59
C THR A 836 -7.84 -3.77 -12.57
N ALA A 837 -8.17 -4.37 -11.40
CA ALA A 837 -9.44 -5.10 -11.09
C ALA A 837 -9.55 -5.59 -9.63
N VAL A 838 -10.66 -6.26 -9.27
CA VAL A 838 -10.70 -7.44 -8.39
C VAL A 838 -11.82 -8.49 -8.66
N TRP A 839 -13.17 -8.27 -8.62
CA TRP A 839 -14.04 -9.38 -8.07
C TRP A 839 -15.60 -9.59 -8.37
N THR A 840 -16.31 -10.54 -7.69
CA THR A 840 -17.76 -11.13 -7.71
C THR A 840 -18.19 -12.45 -6.75
N GLY A 841 -16.54 -14.14 -5.43
CA GLY A 841 -16.27 -15.63 -5.28
C GLY A 841 -15.13 -16.25 -6.14
N THR A 842 -15.08 -16.12 -7.49
CA THR A 842 -14.32 -17.03 -8.41
C THR A 842 -14.11 -16.62 -9.92
N GLU A 843 -13.54 -15.46 -10.35
CA GLU A 843 -13.17 -15.19 -11.79
C GLU A 843 -12.08 -14.13 -12.09
N MET A 844 -11.45 -14.20 -13.28
CA MET A 844 -10.79 -13.08 -13.99
C MET A 844 -11.65 -12.47 -15.10
N ILE A 845 -11.31 -11.25 -15.53
CA ILE A 845 -12.13 -10.48 -16.48
C ILE A 845 -11.40 -9.56 -17.46
N VAL A 846 -12.20 -8.96 -18.34
CA VAL A 846 -11.75 -8.26 -19.55
C VAL A 846 -12.52 -6.95 -19.74
N TRP A 847 -12.59 -6.11 -18.69
CA TRP A 847 -13.19 -4.77 -18.71
C TRP A 847 -12.71 -3.85 -19.87
N THR A 848 -11.73 -2.94 -19.64
CA THR A 848 -12.07 -1.55 -19.99
C THR A 848 -11.01 -0.50 -20.44
N GLY A 849 -9.70 -0.74 -20.71
CA GLY A 849 -8.73 0.36 -20.97
C GLY A 849 -7.36 0.06 -21.66
N PHE A 850 -6.68 1.11 -22.18
CA PHE A 850 -5.97 1.12 -23.48
C PHE A 850 -4.63 0.36 -23.71
N ALA A 851 -4.11 0.49 -24.93
CA ALA A 851 -2.71 0.25 -25.28
C ALA A 851 -1.86 1.54 -25.21
N SER A 852 -2.28 2.60 -25.89
CA SER A 852 -1.50 3.84 -26.04
C SER A 852 -2.29 5.05 -26.54
N GLY A 853 -3.33 4.84 -27.35
CA GLY A 853 -4.20 5.87 -27.91
C GLY A 853 -5.69 5.46 -27.94
N PRO A 854 -6.59 6.26 -28.58
CA PRO A 854 -8.03 5.99 -28.74
C PRO A 854 -8.38 5.19 -30.01
N PRO A 855 -9.65 4.73 -30.23
CA PRO A 855 -10.89 4.97 -29.43
C PRO A 855 -11.29 3.88 -28.41
N PHE A 856 -12.58 3.52 -28.34
CA PHE A 856 -13.24 2.76 -27.25
C PHE A 856 -13.42 1.27 -27.59
N PHE A 857 -12.87 0.33 -26.80
CA PHE A 857 -12.47 -1.00 -27.31
C PHE A 857 -12.89 -2.25 -26.49
N SER A 858 -12.56 -3.46 -26.96
CA SER A 858 -13.50 -4.32 -27.70
C SER A 858 -14.33 -5.35 -26.90
N THR A 859 -14.18 -6.64 -27.18
CA THR A 859 -15.27 -7.65 -27.19
C THR A 859 -14.97 -8.95 -26.43
N GLY A 860 -15.98 -9.56 -25.78
CA GLY A 860 -15.95 -10.91 -25.16
C GLY A 860 -15.56 -10.99 -23.66
N GLY A 861 -15.47 -12.21 -23.13
CA GLY A 861 -14.51 -12.56 -22.07
C GLY A 861 -14.97 -12.49 -20.60
N ARG A 862 -14.47 -13.46 -19.82
CA ARG A 862 -14.63 -13.78 -18.39
C ARG A 862 -13.93 -15.14 -18.15
N TYR A 863 -13.46 -15.48 -16.94
CA TYR A 863 -12.43 -16.54 -16.78
C TYR A 863 -12.39 -17.26 -15.43
N ASP A 864 -12.16 -18.58 -15.45
CA ASP A 864 -12.09 -19.48 -14.29
C ASP A 864 -10.79 -19.43 -13.45
N PRO A 865 -10.88 -19.63 -12.11
CA PRO A 865 -9.78 -19.58 -11.15
C PRO A 865 -8.86 -20.79 -11.05
N ALA A 866 -9.33 -21.97 -11.44
CA ALA A 866 -8.89 -23.24 -10.91
C ALA A 866 -8.68 -24.33 -11.99
N THR A 867 -9.55 -24.54 -13.01
CA THR A 867 -9.54 -25.77 -13.86
C THR A 867 -9.17 -25.68 -15.37
N ASP A 868 -9.67 -24.75 -16.22
CA ASP A 868 -9.00 -24.39 -17.51
C ASP A 868 -9.30 -23.01 -18.14
N THR A 869 -10.51 -22.74 -18.68
CA THR A 869 -10.79 -21.71 -19.72
C THR A 869 -11.92 -20.67 -19.42
N TRP A 870 -12.64 -20.15 -20.43
CA TRP A 870 -13.13 -18.74 -20.58
C TRP A 870 -14.54 -18.55 -21.21
N ALA A 871 -15.05 -17.29 -21.24
CA ALA A 871 -16.40 -16.90 -21.66
C ALA A 871 -16.70 -16.26 -23.05
N SER A 872 -17.82 -16.67 -23.64
CA SER A 872 -18.46 -16.16 -24.87
C SER A 872 -19.52 -15.05 -24.65
N THR A 873 -20.14 -14.53 -25.73
CA THR A 873 -20.88 -13.25 -25.75
C THR A 873 -22.18 -13.22 -26.57
N SER A 874 -23.25 -12.55 -26.06
CA SER A 874 -24.56 -12.39 -26.72
C SER A 874 -25.24 -11.05 -26.33
N LEU A 875 -26.54 -11.00 -25.96
CA LEU A 875 -27.39 -9.78 -25.86
C LEU A 875 -27.60 -9.22 -24.42
N SER A 876 -28.38 -8.15 -24.25
CA SER A 876 -28.69 -7.44 -22.98
C SER A 876 -27.63 -6.47 -22.40
N GLY A 877 -26.52 -6.92 -21.80
CA GLY A 877 -25.68 -6.13 -20.86
C GLY A 877 -25.11 -4.74 -21.26
N VAL A 878 -23.88 -4.67 -21.81
CA VAL A 878 -22.98 -3.48 -21.92
C VAL A 878 -23.49 -2.12 -21.44
N PRO A 879 -23.21 -1.74 -20.18
CA PRO A 879 -23.16 -0.35 -19.74
C PRO A 879 -22.13 0.47 -20.52
N ARG A 880 -22.47 1.70 -20.92
CA ARG A 880 -21.47 2.63 -21.45
C ARG A 880 -20.61 3.05 -20.26
N ALA A 881 -19.35 2.62 -20.24
CA ALA A 881 -18.48 2.67 -19.06
C ALA A 881 -17.85 4.08 -18.83
N ARG A 882 -17.10 4.30 -17.74
CA ARG A 882 -16.79 5.62 -17.14
C ARG A 882 -15.27 6.00 -17.37
N ARG A 883 -14.41 6.61 -16.50
CA ARG A 883 -12.91 6.79 -16.74
C ARG A 883 -12.05 7.20 -15.51
N VAL A 884 -10.92 6.59 -15.06
CA VAL A 884 -10.19 5.29 -15.21
C VAL A 884 -10.18 4.56 -13.85
N HIS A 885 -10.80 3.40 -13.58
CA HIS A 885 -11.14 3.04 -12.17
C HIS A 885 -10.82 1.59 -11.67
N THR A 886 -10.90 1.32 -10.35
CA THR A 886 -10.57 0.03 -9.66
C THR A 886 -11.76 -0.75 -9.05
N ALA A 887 -11.69 -1.38 -7.86
CA ALA A 887 -12.45 -2.63 -7.59
C ALA A 887 -12.62 -3.07 -6.11
N VAL A 888 -13.63 -3.91 -5.74
CA VAL A 888 -13.95 -4.33 -4.33
C VAL A 888 -14.62 -5.72 -4.10
N TRP A 889 -15.27 -5.92 -2.93
CA TRP A 889 -16.18 -7.00 -2.46
C TRP A 889 -16.99 -6.37 -1.30
N THR A 890 -18.30 -6.64 -1.18
CA THR A 890 -19.14 -6.55 0.06
C THR A 890 -20.62 -6.91 -0.27
N GLY A 891 -21.64 -6.08 0.04
CA GLY A 891 -23.08 -6.28 -0.15
C GLY A 891 -23.58 -6.48 -1.59
N THR A 892 -24.16 -5.46 -2.26
CA THR A 892 -25.02 -5.71 -3.44
C THR A 892 -25.03 -4.65 -4.61
N GLU A 893 -24.10 -3.70 -4.79
CA GLU A 893 -24.19 -2.68 -5.90
C GLU A 893 -22.91 -2.26 -6.68
N MET A 894 -22.99 -2.11 -8.01
CA MET A 894 -21.84 -1.85 -8.91
C MET A 894 -21.39 -0.37 -9.04
N ILE A 895 -20.88 0.28 -7.99
CA ILE A 895 -20.53 1.73 -8.00
C ILE A 895 -19.36 2.11 -8.95
N ILE A 896 -19.68 2.74 -10.08
CA ILE A 896 -18.75 3.05 -11.19
C ILE A 896 -18.44 4.54 -11.46
N TRP A 897 -18.71 5.44 -10.51
CA TRP A 897 -18.83 6.93 -10.61
C TRP A 897 -18.24 7.58 -11.87
N GLY A 898 -16.90 7.58 -11.94
CA GLY A 898 -16.11 8.76 -12.30
C GLY A 898 -16.02 9.23 -13.76
N GLY A 899 -15.84 10.55 -13.92
CA GLY A 899 -15.57 11.23 -15.19
C GLY A 899 -16.74 12.01 -15.80
N PHE A 900 -16.67 12.25 -17.11
CA PHE A 900 -17.57 13.08 -17.94
C PHE A 900 -17.46 12.64 -19.43
N ALA A 901 -18.52 12.28 -20.19
CA ALA A 901 -18.38 11.27 -21.27
C ALA A 901 -17.86 11.63 -22.67
N SER A 902 -18.65 12.25 -23.56
CA SER A 902 -18.42 12.19 -25.01
C SER A 902 -19.09 13.31 -25.83
N GLY A 903 -18.69 14.59 -25.66
CA GLY A 903 -19.38 15.78 -26.23
C GLY A 903 -19.83 16.76 -25.14
N PRO A 904 -20.90 17.56 -25.27
CA PRO A 904 -21.48 18.39 -24.18
C PRO A 904 -22.70 17.72 -23.50
N PRO A 905 -23.21 18.18 -22.33
CA PRO A 905 -22.58 18.89 -21.21
C PRO A 905 -21.99 17.89 -20.18
N PHE A 906 -21.59 18.26 -18.97
CA PHE A 906 -21.00 17.30 -18.00
C PHE A 906 -21.94 16.12 -17.65
N PHE A 907 -21.44 14.87 -17.66
CA PHE A 907 -22.24 13.67 -17.31
C PHE A 907 -22.77 13.72 -15.87
N ASN A 908 -24.07 13.44 -15.71
CA ASN A 908 -24.78 13.82 -14.49
C ASN A 908 -25.75 12.79 -13.86
N THR A 909 -25.98 11.60 -14.43
CA THR A 909 -27.04 10.68 -13.93
C THR A 909 -26.64 9.18 -13.85
N GLY A 910 -27.44 8.38 -13.14
CA GLY A 910 -27.03 7.20 -12.35
C GLY A 910 -26.70 5.86 -13.04
N GLY A 911 -27.03 4.77 -12.33
CA GLY A 911 -26.82 3.39 -12.80
C GLY A 911 -27.28 2.24 -11.87
N ARG A 912 -28.19 2.46 -10.90
CA ARG A 912 -28.54 1.55 -9.77
C ARG A 912 -28.80 0.06 -10.15
N TYR A 913 -28.53 -0.95 -9.28
CA TYR A 913 -27.97 -2.27 -9.71
C TYR A 913 -28.61 -3.56 -9.11
N ASP A 914 -28.75 -4.65 -9.89
CA ASP A 914 -29.30 -6.07 -9.54
C ASP A 914 -27.87 -6.80 -9.82
N PRO A 915 -27.20 -7.53 -8.88
CA PRO A 915 -25.97 -8.31 -9.14
C PRO A 915 -26.11 -9.51 -10.10
N VAL A 916 -24.96 -10.12 -10.50
CA VAL A 916 -24.84 -11.46 -11.15
C VAL A 916 -25.53 -11.64 -12.53
N THR A 917 -26.56 -10.82 -12.92
CA THR A 917 -27.51 -11.17 -14.02
C THR A 917 -28.10 -10.15 -15.06
N ASP A 918 -27.93 -8.80 -15.02
CA ASP A 918 -28.37 -7.76 -16.03
C ASP A 918 -29.81 -7.13 -15.97
N THR A 919 -29.98 -5.77 -16.06
CA THR A 919 -31.24 -4.95 -16.25
C THR A 919 -30.97 -3.42 -16.43
N TRP A 920 -32.01 -2.58 -16.64
CA TRP A 920 -32.02 -1.07 -16.65
C TRP A 920 -33.26 -0.46 -15.91
N ALA A 921 -33.17 0.82 -15.49
CA ALA A 921 -34.25 1.67 -14.89
C ALA A 921 -33.84 3.19 -14.79
N THR A 922 -34.22 4.04 -13.78
CA THR A 922 -33.80 5.49 -13.63
C THR A 922 -33.82 6.11 -12.18
N THR A 923 -33.26 7.32 -11.91
CA THR A 923 -32.66 7.76 -10.59
C THR A 923 -32.95 9.18 -10.04
N SER A 924 -32.63 9.35 -8.75
CA SER A 924 -32.43 10.51 -7.84
C SER A 924 -31.36 11.56 -8.25
N LEU A 925 -31.18 12.65 -7.46
CA LEU A 925 -29.94 13.39 -6.99
C LEU A 925 -30.23 14.90 -6.59
N SER A 926 -29.78 15.42 -5.39
CA SER A 926 -30.12 16.79 -4.84
C SER A 926 -29.03 17.72 -4.11
N GLY A 927 -28.55 17.53 -2.83
CA GLY A 927 -27.39 18.20 -2.09
C GLY A 927 -26.40 17.27 -1.28
N ALA A 928 -25.11 17.59 -0.92
CA ALA A 928 -23.90 16.70 -0.55
C ALA A 928 -22.87 16.08 -1.60
N PRO A 929 -21.53 16.12 -1.41
CA PRO A 929 -20.48 15.61 -2.35
C PRO A 929 -20.51 15.88 -3.90
N SER A 930 -19.57 15.28 -4.67
CA SER A 930 -18.85 15.94 -5.81
C SER A 930 -18.30 15.03 -6.96
N ALA A 931 -18.20 15.47 -8.25
CA ALA A 931 -17.82 14.64 -9.44
C ALA A 931 -16.49 14.93 -10.17
N ARG A 932 -15.86 13.85 -10.66
CA ARG A 932 -14.44 13.75 -11.01
C ARG A 932 -14.11 12.30 -11.53
N GLY A 933 -12.96 11.95 -12.15
CA GLY A 933 -12.72 10.58 -12.75
C GLY A 933 -11.26 10.07 -12.84
N GLN A 934 -10.95 8.87 -12.32
CA GLN A 934 -9.64 8.14 -12.13
C GLN A 934 -9.62 7.32 -10.80
N HIS A 935 -10.49 6.32 -10.70
CA HIS A 935 -11.01 5.60 -9.54
C HIS A 935 -10.05 4.69 -8.72
N THR A 936 -9.99 4.89 -7.40
CA THR A 936 -10.01 3.80 -6.41
C THR A 936 -11.20 2.85 -6.60
N ALA A 937 -11.17 1.74 -5.86
CA ALA A 937 -12.21 1.38 -4.91
C ALA A 937 -11.55 0.64 -3.72
N VAL A 938 -12.31 0.18 -2.72
CA VAL A 938 -11.85 -0.73 -1.64
C VAL A 938 -13.00 -1.63 -1.13
N TRP A 939 -12.72 -2.91 -0.90
CA TRP A 939 -13.58 -3.82 -0.11
C TRP A 939 -13.41 -3.45 1.35
N THR A 940 -14.35 -2.70 1.92
CA THR A 940 -14.45 -2.41 3.37
C THR A 940 -15.64 -3.14 4.00
N GLY A 941 -16.76 -2.45 4.09
CA GLY A 941 -17.98 -2.91 4.74
C GLY A 941 -19.15 -2.11 4.20
N THR A 942 -19.32 -0.88 4.67
CA THR A 942 -20.60 -0.14 4.63
C THR A 942 -20.46 1.41 4.64
N GLU A 943 -19.57 2.01 3.83
CA GLU A 943 -19.53 3.47 3.56
C GLU A 943 -19.05 3.85 2.16
N MET A 944 -19.58 4.92 1.56
CA MET A 944 -18.94 5.52 0.39
C MET A 944 -17.70 6.39 0.76
N ILE A 945 -16.71 6.51 -0.14
CA ILE A 945 -15.76 7.64 -0.13
C ILE A 945 -15.54 8.27 -1.50
N VAL A 946 -15.14 9.56 -1.54
CA VAL A 946 -14.92 10.32 -2.79
C VAL A 946 -13.89 11.44 -2.65
N TRP A 947 -12.84 11.54 -3.49
CA TRP A 947 -11.61 12.25 -3.09
C TRP A 947 -10.83 13.14 -4.12
N GLY A 948 -11.30 13.58 -5.32
CA GLY A 948 -10.37 14.19 -6.34
C GLY A 948 -10.87 15.10 -7.50
N GLY A 949 -9.97 15.40 -8.45
CA GLY A 949 -10.13 15.63 -9.91
C GLY A 949 -10.94 16.80 -10.53
N SER A 950 -10.32 17.98 -10.82
CA SER A 950 -11.06 19.27 -10.69
C SER A 950 -10.54 20.53 -11.52
N SER A 951 -11.30 21.65 -11.75
CA SER A 951 -10.84 23.00 -12.31
C SER A 951 -11.52 24.36 -11.84
N ILE A 952 -10.96 25.15 -10.88
CA ILE A 952 -11.38 26.37 -10.08
C ILE A 952 -12.43 26.22 -8.91
N PRO A 953 -12.15 26.24 -7.55
CA PRO A 953 -10.91 26.33 -6.74
C PRO A 953 -10.69 25.24 -5.62
N PHE A 954 -10.84 23.93 -5.92
CA PHE A 954 -10.40 22.67 -5.25
C PHE A 954 -11.31 22.10 -4.12
N PHE A 955 -11.99 20.97 -4.39
CA PHE A 955 -12.80 20.20 -3.41
C PHE A 955 -11.89 19.66 -2.30
N ASN A 956 -12.31 19.68 -1.02
CA ASN A 956 -11.45 19.20 0.07
C ASN A 956 -12.09 18.25 1.09
N THR A 957 -13.40 18.16 1.30
CA THR A 957 -14.01 17.67 2.58
C THR A 957 -15.21 16.72 2.44
N GLY A 958 -15.84 16.29 3.54
CA GLY A 958 -16.79 15.15 3.54
C GLY A 958 -17.51 14.82 4.85
N GLY A 959 -18.22 13.67 4.89
CA GLY A 959 -18.74 13.04 6.12
C GLY A 959 -19.94 12.08 5.94
N ARG A 960 -20.48 11.59 7.07
CA ARG A 960 -21.03 10.23 7.30
C ARG A 960 -22.55 9.97 7.00
N TYR A 961 -22.95 8.69 6.72
CA TYR A 961 -24.10 8.09 5.93
C TYR A 961 -24.79 6.86 6.58
N ASP A 962 -25.90 6.37 6.02
CA ASP A 962 -26.28 4.93 6.03
C ASP A 962 -25.26 4.03 5.25
N PRO A 963 -25.65 2.89 4.63
CA PRO A 963 -24.75 2.15 3.74
C PRO A 963 -25.29 1.67 2.37
N ALA A 964 -26.58 1.88 2.02
CA ALA A 964 -27.28 1.17 0.95
C ALA A 964 -28.30 1.99 0.12
N ILE A 965 -28.67 3.21 0.56
CA ILE A 965 -29.62 4.12 -0.13
C ILE A 965 -29.05 5.51 -0.51
N ASP A 966 -29.69 6.68 -0.26
CA ASP A 966 -29.44 7.90 -1.08
C ASP A 966 -29.91 9.32 -0.59
N THR A 967 -30.20 9.63 0.70
CA THR A 967 -30.16 11.06 1.17
C THR A 967 -28.86 11.36 1.90
N TRP A 968 -28.30 12.54 1.62
CA TRP A 968 -27.00 13.04 2.01
C TRP A 968 -27.08 14.47 2.62
N ALA A 969 -25.99 15.05 3.17
CA ALA A 969 -25.97 16.33 3.93
C ALA A 969 -24.69 17.22 3.75
N THR A 970 -24.23 17.96 4.79
CA THR A 970 -23.21 19.03 4.72
C THR A 970 -22.34 19.16 5.99
N THR A 971 -21.14 19.80 5.92
CA THR A 971 -20.17 19.87 7.05
C THR A 971 -19.18 21.07 7.10
N SER A 972 -18.87 21.48 8.34
CA SER A 972 -17.57 21.96 8.93
C SER A 972 -16.95 23.36 8.65
N LEU A 973 -16.04 23.76 9.56
CA LEU A 973 -15.46 25.11 9.77
C LEU A 973 -14.02 25.41 9.24
N SER A 974 -12.92 25.25 10.01
CA SER A 974 -11.80 26.25 10.06
C SER A 974 -10.39 25.94 9.47
N GLY A 975 -9.73 24.81 9.75
CA GLY A 975 -8.63 24.26 8.91
C GLY A 975 -7.16 24.67 9.10
N VAL A 976 -6.25 23.93 8.40
CA VAL A 976 -4.78 24.14 8.28
C VAL A 976 -4.06 23.67 6.95
N PRO A 977 -3.67 22.39 6.66
CA PRO A 977 -2.50 22.10 5.78
C PRO A 977 -2.70 21.69 4.26
N MET A 978 -2.12 20.57 3.76
CA MET A 978 -1.69 20.39 2.34
C MET A 978 -2.00 19.01 1.63
N ALA A 979 -2.57 18.91 0.39
CA ALA A 979 -3.44 17.76 -0.12
C ALA A 979 -3.00 16.87 -1.31
N ARG A 980 -3.86 15.89 -1.74
CA ARG A 980 -3.75 15.02 -2.96
C ARG A 980 -5.08 14.33 -3.45
N ASN A 981 -5.02 13.55 -4.58
CA ASN A 981 -6.01 12.63 -5.23
C ASN A 981 -5.50 11.74 -6.44
N SER A 982 -5.29 10.41 -6.35
CA SER A 982 -5.23 9.35 -7.43
C SER A 982 -4.89 7.92 -6.89
N HIS A 983 -5.79 6.92 -6.97
CA HIS A 983 -5.92 5.86 -5.93
C HIS A 983 -6.11 4.39 -6.45
N THR A 984 -5.89 3.36 -5.62
CA THR A 984 -6.26 1.90 -5.80
C THR A 984 -6.24 1.14 -4.45
N ALA A 985 -7.25 0.34 -4.01
CA ALA A 985 -7.28 -0.17 -2.61
C ALA A 985 -8.20 -1.35 -2.14
N VAL A 986 -8.08 -1.73 -0.84
CA VAL A 986 -8.81 -2.73 0.00
C VAL A 986 -8.78 -2.31 1.55
N TRP A 987 -9.06 -3.13 2.62
CA TRP A 987 -9.42 -2.67 4.03
C TRP A 987 -8.73 -3.15 5.38
N THR A 988 -9.29 -4.15 6.10
CA THR A 988 -9.40 -4.47 7.58
C THR A 988 -10.70 -4.13 8.35
N GLY A 989 -10.92 -2.90 8.88
CA GLY A 989 -12.11 -2.55 9.69
C GLY A 989 -11.89 -1.63 10.91
N THR A 990 -10.64 -1.33 11.26
CA THR A 990 -10.26 -0.63 12.50
C THR A 990 -9.95 0.88 12.34
N GLU A 991 -9.21 1.28 11.31
CA GLU A 991 -8.30 2.45 11.31
C GLU A 991 -8.09 3.08 9.89
N MET A 992 -7.21 4.09 9.70
CA MET A 992 -6.66 4.51 8.38
C MET A 992 -5.39 5.41 8.43
N ILE A 993 -4.23 4.92 7.96
CA ILE A 993 -2.89 5.53 8.07
C ILE A 993 -2.16 5.56 6.70
N VAL A 994 -1.90 6.70 6.02
CA VAL A 994 -1.27 6.69 4.65
C VAL A 994 -0.19 7.78 4.35
N TRP A 995 0.94 7.36 3.73
CA TRP A 995 1.88 8.14 2.87
C TRP A 995 1.47 8.25 1.37
N GLY A 996 2.07 9.22 0.68
CA GLY A 996 2.19 9.28 -0.79
C GLY A 996 1.04 9.92 -1.56
N GLY A 997 1.34 10.51 -2.73
CA GLY A 997 0.32 10.93 -3.70
C GLY A 997 0.64 12.06 -4.69
N SER A 998 0.28 13.31 -4.39
CA SER A 998 0.98 14.49 -4.94
C SER A 998 0.92 15.74 -4.02
N PRO A 999 2.00 16.38 -3.39
CA PRO A 999 3.48 16.61 -3.64
C PRO A 999 4.49 16.29 -2.50
N ILE A 1000 5.77 15.95 -2.78
CA ILE A 1000 6.65 15.16 -1.88
C ILE A 1000 6.77 15.74 -0.47
N SER A 1001 6.09 15.06 0.44
CA SER A 1001 5.95 15.50 1.80
C SER A 1001 6.84 14.66 2.74
N ASN A 1002 6.29 14.43 3.92
CA ASN A 1002 6.95 14.32 5.20
C ASN A 1002 5.88 14.33 6.32
N THR A 1003 4.57 14.18 6.04
CA THR A 1003 3.55 14.46 7.08
C THR A 1003 2.28 13.60 7.20
N GLY A 1004 2.04 13.04 8.41
CA GLY A 1004 0.84 12.28 8.82
C GLY A 1004 0.60 12.25 10.35
N GLY A 1005 -0.25 11.34 10.85
CA GLY A 1005 -0.63 11.11 12.28
C GLY A 1005 -2.15 10.83 12.52
N ARG A 1006 -2.65 10.43 13.71
CA ARG A 1006 -4.03 9.84 13.92
C ARG A 1006 -5.25 10.72 13.53
N TYR A 1007 -6.43 10.09 13.42
CA TYR A 1007 -7.80 10.61 13.67
C TYR A 1007 -8.71 9.38 14.01
N CYS A 1008 -10.02 9.52 14.28
CA CYS A 1008 -10.90 8.47 14.80
C CYS A 1008 -12.43 8.79 14.62
N ALA A 1009 -13.11 8.20 13.62
CA ALA A 1009 -14.54 8.41 13.27
C ALA A 1009 -15.55 7.33 13.74
N PRO A 1010 -16.84 7.67 13.98
CA PRO A 1010 -17.89 6.78 14.53
C PRO A 1010 -18.48 5.79 13.54
N ALA A 1011 -19.13 4.75 14.08
CA ALA A 1011 -19.85 3.74 13.32
C ALA A 1011 -21.36 3.98 13.25
N THR A 1012 -21.97 3.69 12.09
CA THR A 1012 -23.42 3.48 11.92
C THR A 1012 -23.90 2.38 12.87
N GLY A 1013 -24.63 2.72 13.94
CA GLY A 1013 -25.16 1.66 14.81
C GLY A 1013 -25.68 2.02 16.20
N ALA A 1014 -26.02 3.27 16.50
CA ALA A 1014 -26.79 3.59 17.71
C ALA A 1014 -27.98 4.46 17.34
N ALA A 1015 -29.20 3.93 17.50
CA ALA A 1015 -30.41 4.70 17.33
C ALA A 1015 -30.48 5.78 18.42
N ASP A 1016 -30.63 7.05 18.02
CA ASP A 1016 -30.87 8.17 18.93
C ASP A 1016 -32.15 7.94 19.74
N PRO A 1017 -32.08 7.75 21.07
CA PRO A 1017 -33.25 7.49 21.90
C PRO A 1017 -34.14 8.74 22.11
N HIS A 1018 -33.76 9.90 21.57
CA HIS A 1018 -34.46 11.17 21.78
C HIS A 1018 -35.30 11.67 20.58
N ARG A 1019 -35.47 10.88 19.51
CA ARG A 1019 -36.51 11.14 18.50
C ARG A 1019 -37.83 10.42 18.85
N ARG A 1020 -38.72 11.15 19.53
CA ARG A 1020 -40.18 10.91 19.56
C ARG A 1020 -40.90 12.13 19.00
#